data_AF-A0A2E6WMR7-F1
#
_entry.id   AF-A0A2E6WMR7-F1
#
_cell.length_a   1.000
_cell.length_b   1.000
_cell.length_c   1.000
_cell.angle_alpha   90.00
_cell.angle_beta   90.00
_cell.angle_gamma   90.00
#
_symmetry.space_group_name_H-M   'P 1'
#
loop_
_entity.id
_entity.type
_entity.pdbx_description
1 polymer ?
#
loop_
_entity_poly.entity_id
_entity_poly.type
_entity_poly.pdbx_seq_one_letter_code
_entity_poly.pdbx_strand_id
1 'polypeptide(L)'
;MNDHLTPLRQLVDRSNRIGDDASLVVYGGGNTSAKGRVVDHLGREQQVMWVKGSGADMRGSIETDYPALRLAELTALRDRGEMTDEEMTDLVTRALMDPGARRPSIETLLHAFLPFTHIDHVHADAICALTNHAEGARVTREALGDGFAYVDWIRPGFELSKIVGDLAHYEGVVLAHHGLVTWAEDSNECFQRTIDVVEAARAFVAEHSINPGPPPRHDDMPVEELETLLLHLRGVLSHSGHRVLRVDDRLREVADHPQLDTIVAGGVSSADHMLRIKPLSVALSDTGPEKVSRAVEEYTSAYESYVQRNADSMPEGYSGHDPMPRVALVPGVGAITTGQNASDAKVAADIAVHTHGVARTVLDSFGEPEPLSDVETFRFDYLPMELYKLSLKPAPAEFAGRVAIVTGAAAGIGRGIALSLARSGCSLVLADLDASGLDEVASTIIDAGGPEPVTLTGDQSDSSVVRSTVATAIRHFGGLDGVVMNAGIGVTGSLAELTDEKWRAALDINLTSAFALTRESMRALQVQGIGGSLVFVASKNSFSPGANFGAYSVSKAGMVQLMRIAALEGGKSGIRSNAVNPDAVFDNSRLWDSGLREERAAAHGIAPDQLEDFYASRNILKRRVTTADVAASVEFLLSDRSSRTTGSVMTVDGGVAGAFPR
;
A
#
# COMPACT_ATOMS: atom_id res chain seq x y z
N MET A 1 -5.75 2.19 41.80
CA MET A 1 -7.16 1.80 41.67
C MET A 1 -7.23 0.80 40.53
N ASN A 2 -7.02 -0.48 40.84
CA ASN A 2 -7.18 -1.57 39.87
C ASN A 2 -8.63 -2.07 40.00
N ASP A 3 -9.54 -1.41 39.30
CA ASP A 3 -10.85 -2.00 39.00
C ASP A 3 -10.61 -3.14 38.01
N HIS A 4 -11.07 -4.34 38.36
CA HIS A 4 -10.90 -5.54 37.56
C HIS A 4 -11.52 -5.33 36.17
N LEU A 5 -10.66 -5.21 35.15
CA LEU A 5 -11.06 -5.17 33.75
C LEU A 5 -11.90 -6.41 33.43
N THR A 6 -12.95 -6.25 32.62
CA THR A 6 -13.73 -7.39 32.11
C THR A 6 -12.82 -8.31 31.28
N PRO A 7 -13.13 -9.62 31.15
CA PRO A 7 -12.33 -10.53 30.34
C PRO A 7 -12.10 -10.04 28.90
N LEU A 8 -13.08 -9.34 28.32
CA LEU A 8 -12.97 -8.70 27.01
C LEU A 8 -11.91 -7.57 26.98
N ARG A 9 -11.85 -6.73 28.02
CA ARG A 9 -10.83 -5.67 28.09
C ARG A 9 -9.44 -6.24 28.33
N GLN A 10 -9.33 -7.30 29.15
CA GLN A 10 -8.08 -8.02 29.35
C GLN A 10 -7.60 -8.69 28.05
N LEU A 11 -8.53 -9.20 27.24
CA LEU A 11 -8.24 -9.73 25.91
C LEU A 11 -7.68 -8.63 25.00
N VAL A 12 -8.38 -7.50 24.87
CA VAL A 12 -7.93 -6.38 24.04
C VAL A 12 -6.54 -5.89 24.46
N ASP A 13 -6.29 -5.71 25.75
CA ASP A 13 -4.96 -5.32 26.26
C ASP A 13 -3.88 -6.35 25.89
N ARG A 14 -4.16 -7.64 26.11
CA ARG A 14 -3.23 -8.72 25.78
C ARG A 14 -2.94 -8.81 24.28
N SER A 15 -3.98 -8.73 23.45
CA SER A 15 -3.81 -8.76 22.00
C SER A 15 -2.98 -7.59 21.49
N ASN A 16 -3.19 -6.39 22.02
CA ASN A 16 -2.37 -5.22 21.68
C ASN A 16 -0.90 -5.44 22.05
N ARG A 17 -0.63 -5.98 23.24
CA ARG A 17 0.74 -6.31 23.68
C ARG A 17 1.43 -7.35 22.78
N ILE A 18 0.68 -8.35 22.30
CA ILE A 18 1.19 -9.33 21.33
C ILE A 18 1.44 -8.66 19.98
N GLY A 19 0.47 -7.87 19.49
CA GLY A 19 0.57 -7.18 18.20
C GLY A 19 1.62 -6.07 18.12
N ASP A 20 2.09 -5.56 19.27
CA ASP A 20 3.19 -4.59 19.32
C ASP A 20 4.57 -5.23 19.00
N ASP A 21 4.71 -6.55 19.14
CA ASP A 21 5.90 -7.30 18.72
C ASP A 21 5.64 -8.02 17.39
N ALA A 22 6.19 -7.46 16.32
CA ALA A 22 6.04 -8.01 14.97
C ALA A 22 6.64 -9.42 14.83
N SER A 23 7.59 -9.83 15.69
CA SER A 23 8.17 -11.17 15.64
C SER A 23 7.25 -12.27 16.18
N LEU A 24 6.15 -11.89 16.85
CA LEU A 24 5.11 -12.82 17.33
C LEU A 24 3.98 -12.99 16.31
N VAL A 25 3.64 -11.91 15.60
CA VAL A 25 2.52 -11.90 14.66
C VAL A 25 2.72 -10.84 13.59
N VAL A 26 2.35 -11.18 12.36
CA VAL A 26 2.32 -10.23 11.23
C VAL A 26 0.91 -9.71 10.96
N TYR A 27 0.81 -8.71 10.09
CA TYR A 27 -0.46 -8.07 9.73
C TYR A 27 -1.56 -9.08 9.35
N GLY A 28 -2.63 -9.11 10.14
CA GLY A 28 -3.79 -9.95 9.93
C GLY A 28 -3.63 -11.42 10.38
N GLY A 29 -2.45 -11.83 10.82
CA GLY A 29 -2.19 -13.18 11.31
C GLY A 29 -2.49 -13.38 12.79
N GLY A 30 -2.34 -14.62 13.25
CA GLY A 30 -2.56 -15.04 14.64
C GLY A 30 -3.99 -14.79 15.15
N ASN A 31 -4.25 -15.17 16.40
CA ASN A 31 -5.58 -15.10 16.99
C ASN A 31 -5.54 -15.14 18.52
N THR A 32 -6.52 -14.50 19.16
CA THR A 32 -6.59 -14.41 20.62
C THR A 32 -8.05 -14.47 21.05
N SER A 33 -8.30 -15.09 22.20
CA SER A 33 -9.63 -15.20 22.75
C SER A 33 -9.69 -15.10 24.27
N ALA A 34 -10.89 -14.78 24.77
CA ALA A 34 -11.23 -14.87 26.18
C ALA A 34 -12.64 -15.43 26.35
N LYS A 35 -12.88 -16.19 27.41
CA LYS A 35 -14.19 -16.70 27.79
C LYS A 35 -14.73 -15.94 29.00
N GLY A 36 -16.05 -15.81 29.07
CA GLY A 36 -16.70 -15.16 30.18
C GLY A 36 -18.21 -15.13 30.04
N ARG A 37 -18.85 -14.19 30.74
CA ARG A 37 -20.31 -14.08 30.79
C ARG A 37 -20.78 -12.74 30.24
N VAL A 38 -21.89 -12.77 29.51
CA VAL A 38 -22.64 -11.58 29.09
C VAL A 38 -24.13 -11.79 29.34
N VAL A 39 -24.86 -10.69 29.42
CA VAL A 39 -26.32 -10.70 29.45
C VAL A 39 -26.82 -10.50 28.03
N ASP A 40 -27.66 -11.40 27.54
CA ASP A 40 -28.22 -11.31 26.19
C ASP A 40 -29.39 -10.32 26.09
N HIS A 41 -29.92 -10.11 24.88
CA HIS A 41 -31.02 -9.18 24.61
C HIS A 41 -32.35 -9.55 25.33
N LEU A 42 -32.45 -10.75 25.90
CA LEU A 42 -33.59 -11.21 26.70
C LEU A 42 -33.30 -11.14 28.22
N GLY A 43 -32.16 -10.60 28.63
CA GLY A 43 -31.77 -10.50 30.04
C GLY A 43 -31.20 -11.80 30.61
N ARG A 44 -30.85 -12.80 29.78
CA ARG A 44 -30.31 -14.08 30.24
C ARG A 44 -28.79 -14.01 30.33
N GLU A 45 -28.22 -14.49 31.42
CA GLU A 45 -26.77 -14.69 31.49
C GLU A 45 -26.36 -15.85 30.55
N GLN A 46 -25.37 -15.62 29.70
CA GLN A 46 -24.84 -16.57 28.73
C GLN A 46 -23.32 -16.66 28.88
N GLN A 47 -22.79 -17.88 28.82
CA GLN A 47 -21.35 -18.10 28.64
C GLN A 47 -20.99 -17.80 27.19
N VAL A 48 -19.99 -16.95 26.99
CA VAL A 48 -19.51 -16.56 25.68
C VAL A 48 -18.00 -16.68 25.57
N MET A 49 -17.55 -16.76 24.33
CA MET A 49 -16.17 -16.53 23.96
C MET A 49 -16.10 -15.30 23.07
N TRP A 50 -15.20 -14.40 23.39
CA TRP A 50 -14.73 -13.33 22.50
C TRP A 50 -13.48 -13.82 21.78
N VAL A 51 -13.44 -13.71 20.47
CA VAL A 51 -12.31 -14.15 19.64
C VAL A 51 -12.07 -13.12 18.55
N LYS A 52 -10.81 -12.93 18.12
CA LYS A 52 -10.49 -11.96 17.09
C LYS A 52 -11.31 -12.24 15.83
N GLY A 53 -12.02 -11.21 15.37
CA GLY A 53 -12.79 -11.27 14.15
C GLY A 53 -11.90 -11.23 12.92
N SER A 54 -12.41 -11.79 11.82
CA SER A 54 -11.73 -11.81 10.55
C SER A 54 -11.42 -10.40 10.04
N GLY A 55 -10.18 -10.19 9.57
CA GLY A 55 -9.70 -8.90 9.08
C GLY A 55 -9.43 -7.84 10.15
N ALA A 56 -9.47 -8.19 11.44
CA ALA A 56 -8.93 -7.37 12.50
C ALA A 56 -7.46 -7.72 12.76
N ASP A 57 -6.67 -6.71 13.10
CA ASP A 57 -5.29 -6.87 13.56
C ASP A 57 -5.28 -7.04 15.09
N MET A 58 -4.25 -7.69 15.63
CA MET A 58 -4.01 -7.70 17.08
C MET A 58 -3.43 -6.37 17.56
N ARG A 59 -2.65 -5.70 16.71
CA ARG A 59 -2.12 -4.37 16.98
C ARG A 59 -3.19 -3.30 16.81
N GLY A 60 -3.35 -2.43 17.81
CA GLY A 60 -4.36 -1.38 17.81
C GLY A 60 -5.80 -1.88 17.91
N SER A 61 -6.01 -3.14 18.32
CA SER A 61 -7.34 -3.75 18.36
C SER A 61 -8.24 -3.11 19.42
N ILE A 62 -9.55 -3.11 19.15
CA ILE A 62 -10.58 -2.56 20.05
C ILE A 62 -11.65 -3.62 20.36
N GLU A 63 -12.51 -3.36 21.36
CA GLU A 63 -13.52 -4.32 21.83
C GLU A 63 -14.44 -4.83 20.69
N THR A 64 -14.77 -4.00 19.70
CA THR A 64 -15.62 -4.39 18.55
C THR A 64 -14.95 -5.32 17.55
N ASP A 65 -13.63 -5.49 17.63
CA ASP A 65 -12.90 -6.47 16.81
C ASP A 65 -13.07 -7.90 17.32
N TYR A 66 -13.62 -8.09 18.53
CA TYR A 66 -13.82 -9.39 19.16
C TYR A 66 -15.31 -9.71 19.31
N PRO A 67 -15.97 -10.26 18.28
CA PRO A 67 -17.36 -10.70 18.38
C PRO A 67 -17.56 -11.69 19.54
N ALA A 68 -18.68 -11.54 20.26
CA ALA A 68 -19.09 -12.49 21.29
C ALA A 68 -19.87 -13.65 20.66
N LEU A 69 -19.46 -14.89 20.97
CA LEU A 69 -20.11 -16.11 20.50
C LEU A 69 -20.60 -16.97 21.67
N ARG A 70 -21.76 -17.61 21.51
CA ARG A 70 -22.34 -18.54 22.48
C ARG A 70 -21.44 -19.76 22.65
N LEU A 71 -20.73 -19.85 23.78
CA LEU A 71 -19.72 -20.88 23.99
C LEU A 71 -20.32 -22.30 23.96
N ALA A 72 -21.51 -22.48 24.56
CA ALA A 72 -22.18 -23.78 24.59
C ALA A 72 -22.49 -24.34 23.19
N GLU A 73 -22.86 -23.47 22.25
CA GLU A 73 -23.13 -23.86 20.86
C GLU A 73 -21.84 -24.27 20.16
N LEU A 74 -20.76 -23.49 20.34
CA LEU A 74 -19.45 -23.82 19.78
C LEU A 74 -18.92 -25.15 20.32
N THR A 75 -18.91 -25.35 21.64
CA THR A 75 -18.38 -26.58 22.25
C THR A 75 -19.15 -27.83 21.85
N ALA A 76 -20.48 -27.72 21.63
CA ALA A 76 -21.30 -28.84 21.18
C ALA A 76 -20.92 -29.33 19.76
N LEU A 77 -20.25 -28.50 18.96
CA LEU A 77 -19.78 -28.90 17.64
C LEU A 77 -18.66 -29.94 17.70
N ARG A 78 -17.93 -30.05 18.82
CA ARG A 78 -16.85 -31.02 19.01
C ARG A 78 -17.32 -32.48 18.84
N ASP A 79 -18.59 -32.76 19.17
CA ASP A 79 -19.19 -34.09 19.10
C ASP A 79 -19.47 -34.57 17.67
N ARG A 80 -19.33 -33.69 16.67
CA ARG A 80 -19.46 -34.07 15.25
C ARG A 80 -18.23 -34.86 14.80
N GLY A 81 -18.46 -35.79 13.87
CA GLY A 81 -17.41 -36.58 13.23
C GLY A 81 -16.51 -35.70 12.36
N GLU A 82 -17.09 -35.18 11.27
CA GLU A 82 -16.46 -34.31 10.28
C GLU A 82 -17.32 -33.08 10.02
N MET A 83 -16.72 -32.05 9.43
CA MET A 83 -17.37 -30.78 9.09
C MET A 83 -16.61 -30.10 7.97
N THR A 84 -17.30 -29.61 6.95
CA THR A 84 -16.67 -28.82 5.88
C THR A 84 -16.41 -27.38 6.33
N ASP A 85 -15.53 -26.65 5.65
CA ASP A 85 -15.24 -25.24 5.99
C ASP A 85 -16.47 -24.32 5.85
N GLU A 86 -17.34 -24.62 4.89
CA GLU A 86 -18.61 -23.92 4.68
C GLU A 86 -19.59 -24.15 5.83
N GLU A 87 -19.77 -25.41 6.23
CA GLU A 87 -20.61 -25.79 7.37
C GLU A 87 -20.07 -25.19 8.67
N MET A 88 -18.76 -25.29 8.88
CA MET A 88 -18.09 -24.69 10.04
C MET A 88 -18.36 -23.21 10.13
N THR A 89 -18.20 -22.50 9.02
CA THR A 89 -18.39 -21.06 9.01
C THR A 89 -19.86 -20.68 9.27
N ASP A 90 -20.82 -21.37 8.66
CA ASP A 90 -22.24 -21.13 8.90
C ASP A 90 -22.58 -21.35 10.39
N LEU A 91 -22.15 -22.48 10.97
CA LEU A 91 -22.43 -22.82 12.37
C LEU A 91 -21.77 -21.85 13.36
N VAL A 92 -20.51 -21.47 13.11
CA VAL A 92 -19.81 -20.46 13.91
C VAL A 92 -20.52 -19.10 13.80
N THR A 93 -20.99 -18.72 12.62
CA THR A 93 -21.72 -17.46 12.42
C THR A 93 -23.06 -17.45 13.17
N ARG A 94 -23.77 -18.58 13.22
CA ARG A 94 -25.03 -18.73 13.98
C ARG A 94 -24.84 -18.58 15.48
N ALA A 95 -23.64 -18.86 16.00
CA ALA A 95 -23.32 -18.71 17.42
C ALA A 95 -23.08 -17.24 17.83
N LEU A 96 -23.06 -16.28 16.89
CA LEU A 96 -22.91 -14.85 17.20
C LEU A 96 -24.03 -14.37 18.13
N MET A 97 -23.66 -13.61 19.15
CA MET A 97 -24.60 -12.93 20.04
C MET A 97 -25.26 -11.73 19.35
N ASP A 98 -24.48 -11.03 18.53
CA ASP A 98 -24.93 -9.91 17.70
C ASP A 98 -24.69 -10.28 16.23
N PRO A 99 -25.76 -10.47 15.43
CA PRO A 99 -25.64 -10.76 13.99
C PRO A 99 -24.94 -9.66 13.19
N GLY A 100 -24.90 -8.42 13.69
CA GLY A 100 -24.21 -7.29 13.06
C GLY A 100 -22.73 -7.18 13.42
N ALA A 101 -22.23 -8.03 14.32
CA ALA A 101 -20.83 -8.02 14.72
C ALA A 101 -19.90 -8.48 13.59
N ARG A 102 -18.62 -8.17 13.74
CA ARG A 102 -17.56 -8.65 12.83
C ARG A 102 -17.62 -10.18 12.73
N ARG A 103 -17.38 -10.71 11.53
CA ARG A 103 -17.33 -12.16 11.31
C ARG A 103 -16.21 -12.80 12.15
N PRO A 104 -16.45 -13.91 12.85
CA PRO A 104 -15.42 -14.62 13.62
C PRO A 104 -14.28 -15.18 12.75
N SER A 105 -13.11 -15.43 13.35
CA SER A 105 -11.99 -16.12 12.69
C SER A 105 -12.32 -17.59 12.38
N ILE A 106 -11.65 -18.17 11.38
CA ILE A 106 -11.78 -19.60 11.04
C ILE A 106 -11.33 -20.52 12.18
N GLU A 107 -10.42 -20.03 13.02
CA GLU A 107 -9.87 -20.79 14.15
C GLU A 107 -10.74 -20.70 15.41
N THR A 108 -11.94 -20.13 15.31
CA THR A 108 -12.85 -19.98 16.45
C THR A 108 -13.06 -21.31 17.18
N LEU A 109 -13.17 -22.44 16.47
CA LEU A 109 -13.35 -23.74 17.12
C LEU A 109 -12.11 -24.23 17.88
N LEU A 110 -10.91 -23.91 17.40
CA LEU A 110 -9.66 -24.22 18.10
C LEU A 110 -9.66 -23.57 19.48
N HIS A 111 -10.01 -22.29 19.55
CA HIS A 111 -10.12 -21.55 20.81
C HIS A 111 -11.27 -22.05 21.69
N ALA A 112 -12.40 -22.47 21.09
CA ALA A 112 -13.57 -22.95 21.81
C ALA A 112 -13.37 -24.33 22.44
N PHE A 113 -12.60 -25.22 21.80
CA PHE A 113 -12.41 -26.60 22.26
C PHE A 113 -11.36 -26.75 23.37
N LEU A 114 -10.52 -25.74 23.57
CA LEU A 114 -9.68 -25.62 24.76
C LEU A 114 -10.56 -25.24 25.98
N PRO A 115 -10.36 -25.81 27.18
CA PRO A 115 -11.21 -25.51 28.34
C PRO A 115 -10.86 -24.20 29.08
N PHE A 116 -9.75 -23.55 28.70
CA PHE A 116 -9.16 -22.42 29.42
C PHE A 116 -9.84 -21.08 29.10
N THR A 117 -9.76 -20.14 30.04
CA THR A 117 -10.35 -18.81 29.89
C THR A 117 -9.66 -17.98 28.81
N HIS A 118 -8.34 -18.00 28.73
CA HIS A 118 -7.55 -17.20 27.80
C HIS A 118 -6.70 -18.10 26.90
N ILE A 119 -6.72 -17.82 25.60
CA ILE A 119 -5.96 -18.56 24.59
C ILE A 119 -5.30 -17.56 23.65
N ASP A 120 -4.03 -17.81 23.37
CA ASP A 120 -3.24 -17.07 22.39
C ASP A 120 -2.77 -18.04 21.30
N HIS A 121 -2.85 -17.57 20.06
CA HIS A 121 -2.28 -18.22 18.90
C HIS A 121 -1.42 -17.21 18.15
N VAL A 122 -0.13 -17.50 18.04
CA VAL A 122 0.88 -16.60 17.47
C VAL A 122 1.69 -17.32 16.39
N HIS A 123 2.13 -16.57 15.38
CA HIS A 123 2.93 -17.07 14.25
C HIS A 123 4.38 -16.60 14.42
N ALA A 124 4.93 -16.89 15.61
CA ALA A 124 6.20 -16.33 16.01
C ALA A 124 7.36 -16.87 15.15
N ASP A 125 8.24 -15.99 14.68
CA ASP A 125 9.33 -16.33 13.76
C ASP A 125 10.22 -17.45 14.31
N ALA A 126 10.56 -17.38 15.59
CA ALA A 126 11.39 -18.39 16.25
C ALA A 126 10.70 -19.76 16.29
N ILE A 127 9.38 -19.80 16.45
CA ILE A 127 8.62 -21.06 16.42
C ILE A 127 8.57 -21.61 15.00
N CYS A 128 8.26 -20.79 14.00
CA CYS A 128 8.29 -21.22 12.60
C CYS A 128 9.70 -21.71 12.20
N ALA A 129 10.77 -21.10 12.72
CA ALA A 129 12.14 -21.57 12.48
C ALA A 129 12.43 -22.95 13.08
N LEU A 130 11.82 -23.31 14.23
CA LEU A 130 11.91 -24.67 14.78
C LEU A 130 11.14 -25.70 13.96
N THR A 131 10.15 -25.29 13.16
CA THR A 131 9.24 -26.23 12.49
C THR A 131 9.42 -26.35 10.99
N ASN A 132 9.95 -25.33 10.32
CA ASN A 132 9.92 -25.23 8.85
C ASN A 132 11.07 -25.97 8.16
N HIS A 133 11.34 -27.19 8.62
CA HIS A 133 12.33 -28.11 8.07
C HIS A 133 12.04 -29.54 8.51
N ALA A 134 12.64 -30.52 7.83
CA ALA A 134 12.35 -31.94 7.98
C ALA A 134 12.53 -32.51 9.42
N GLU A 135 13.30 -31.84 10.28
CA GLU A 135 13.59 -32.27 11.65
C GLU A 135 12.77 -31.52 12.71
N GLY A 136 11.74 -30.76 12.29
CA GLY A 136 11.05 -29.80 13.15
C GLY A 136 10.44 -30.39 14.42
N ALA A 137 9.89 -31.62 14.35
CA ALA A 137 9.34 -32.32 15.51
C ALA A 137 10.41 -32.64 16.58
N ARG A 138 11.60 -33.05 16.14
CA ARG A 138 12.72 -33.37 17.03
C ARG A 138 13.29 -32.10 17.65
N VAL A 139 13.55 -31.09 16.81
CA VAL A 139 14.12 -29.81 17.23
C VAL A 139 13.18 -29.07 18.19
N THR A 140 11.88 -29.07 17.93
CA THR A 140 10.88 -28.47 18.84
C THR A 140 10.90 -29.14 20.21
N ARG A 141 10.96 -30.48 20.26
CA ARG A 141 11.05 -31.22 21.53
C ARG A 141 12.34 -30.92 22.29
N GLU A 142 13.46 -30.77 21.59
CA GLU A 142 14.74 -30.40 22.21
C GLU A 142 14.72 -28.97 22.76
N ALA A 143 14.05 -28.03 22.06
CA ALA A 143 13.96 -26.64 22.46
C ALA A 143 13.00 -26.39 23.63
N LEU A 144 11.82 -27.03 23.62
CA LEU A 144 10.72 -26.72 24.54
C LEU A 144 10.44 -27.82 25.57
N GLY A 145 11.04 -29.01 25.38
CA GLY A 145 10.83 -30.17 26.25
C GLY A 145 9.49 -30.89 26.02
N ASP A 146 9.24 -31.92 26.83
CA ASP A 146 8.06 -32.79 26.72
C ASP A 146 6.75 -32.14 27.24
N GLY A 147 6.82 -30.91 27.76
CA GLY A 147 5.66 -30.14 28.23
C GLY A 147 4.82 -29.55 27.10
N PHE A 148 5.34 -29.52 25.87
CA PHE A 148 4.67 -28.99 24.69
C PHE A 148 4.35 -30.10 23.68
N ALA A 149 3.14 -30.08 23.14
CA ALA A 149 2.77 -30.99 22.07
C ALA A 149 3.27 -30.46 20.73
N TYR A 150 3.61 -31.37 19.81
CA TYR A 150 3.90 -31.05 18.41
C TYR A 150 2.86 -31.70 17.52
N VAL A 151 2.29 -30.93 16.60
CA VAL A 151 1.33 -31.40 15.60
C VAL A 151 1.92 -31.11 14.22
N ASP A 152 2.05 -32.16 13.40
CA ASP A 152 2.44 -32.04 12.00
C ASP A 152 1.48 -31.12 11.24
N TRP A 153 1.90 -30.61 10.08
CA TRP A 153 1.06 -29.73 9.29
C TRP A 153 -0.28 -30.38 8.96
N ILE A 154 -1.35 -29.77 9.48
CA ILE A 154 -2.74 -30.08 9.17
C ILE A 154 -3.41 -28.74 8.88
N ARG A 155 -4.27 -28.74 7.86
CA ARG A 155 -4.99 -27.53 7.45
C ARG A 155 -5.76 -26.93 8.65
N PRO A 156 -5.67 -25.60 8.87
CA PRO A 156 -6.51 -24.93 9.85
C PRO A 156 -7.99 -25.18 9.58
N GLY A 157 -8.73 -25.63 10.60
CA GLY A 157 -10.14 -25.99 10.46
C GLY A 157 -10.64 -26.88 11.58
N PHE A 158 -11.75 -27.58 11.33
CA PHE A 158 -12.44 -28.40 12.34
C PHE A 158 -11.57 -29.55 12.87
N GLU A 159 -10.87 -30.27 11.99
CA GLU A 159 -10.01 -31.39 12.36
C GLU A 159 -8.87 -30.95 13.29
N LEU A 160 -8.12 -29.91 12.88
CA LEU A 160 -7.05 -29.34 13.70
C LEU A 160 -7.59 -28.85 15.05
N SER A 161 -8.76 -28.21 15.06
CA SER A 161 -9.40 -27.73 16.29
C SER A 161 -9.64 -28.87 17.29
N LYS A 162 -10.08 -30.04 16.81
CA LYS A 162 -10.30 -31.23 17.67
C LYS A 162 -8.99 -31.78 18.23
N ILE A 163 -7.96 -31.90 17.38
CA ILE A 163 -6.64 -32.39 17.79
C ILE A 163 -6.07 -31.49 18.88
N VAL A 164 -6.06 -30.17 18.68
CA VAL A 164 -5.59 -29.21 19.69
C VAL A 164 -6.42 -29.30 20.97
N GLY A 165 -7.74 -29.46 20.85
CA GLY A 165 -8.63 -29.66 21.99
C GLY A 165 -8.36 -30.95 22.79
N ASP A 166 -7.85 -32.02 22.16
CA ASP A 166 -7.47 -33.27 22.83
C ASP A 166 -6.10 -33.15 23.54
N LEU A 167 -5.28 -32.19 23.10
CA LEU A 167 -3.95 -31.87 23.64
C LEU A 167 -3.99 -30.82 24.77
N ALA A 168 -5.17 -30.47 25.28
CA ALA A 168 -5.37 -29.48 26.35
C ALA A 168 -4.66 -29.79 27.69
N HIS A 169 -4.09 -30.99 27.82
CA HIS A 169 -3.32 -31.42 29.00
C HIS A 169 -1.84 -31.02 28.96
N TYR A 170 -1.34 -30.55 27.81
CA TYR A 170 0.00 -29.96 27.67
C TYR A 170 0.01 -28.49 28.14
N GLU A 171 1.19 -27.88 28.18
CA GLU A 171 1.37 -26.45 28.48
C GLU A 171 1.06 -25.56 27.26
N GLY A 172 1.15 -26.13 26.06
CA GLY A 172 0.82 -25.52 24.78
C GLY A 172 1.03 -26.49 23.64
N VAL A 173 0.69 -26.06 22.42
CA VAL A 173 0.86 -26.85 21.19
C VAL A 173 1.64 -26.04 20.16
N VAL A 174 2.69 -26.64 19.61
CA VAL A 174 3.37 -26.17 18.41
C VAL A 174 2.77 -26.85 17.19
N LEU A 175 2.36 -26.05 16.22
CA LEU A 175 1.76 -26.44 14.96
C LEU A 175 2.79 -26.22 13.85
N ALA A 176 3.25 -27.29 13.21
CA ALA A 176 4.27 -27.20 12.16
C ALA A 176 3.83 -26.25 11.03
N HIS A 177 4.71 -25.38 10.54
CA HIS A 177 4.41 -24.36 9.50
C HIS A 177 3.25 -23.40 9.82
N HIS A 178 2.85 -23.31 11.08
CA HIS A 178 1.69 -22.50 11.47
C HIS A 178 2.02 -21.62 12.66
N GLY A 179 2.42 -22.18 13.80
CA GLY A 179 2.82 -21.37 14.96
C GLY A 179 2.59 -22.05 16.31
N LEU A 180 2.37 -21.23 17.33
CA LEU A 180 2.24 -21.65 18.72
C LEU A 180 0.83 -21.34 19.24
N VAL A 181 0.26 -22.27 19.99
CA VAL A 181 -0.97 -22.08 20.78
C VAL A 181 -0.66 -22.26 22.26
N THR A 182 -0.97 -21.26 23.06
CA THR A 182 -0.84 -21.29 24.53
C THR A 182 -2.16 -20.88 25.18
N TRP A 183 -2.30 -21.18 26.46
CA TRP A 183 -3.52 -20.88 27.20
C TRP A 183 -3.25 -20.71 28.68
N ALA A 184 -4.14 -20.00 29.39
CA ALA A 184 -4.15 -19.92 30.84
C ALA A 184 -5.54 -19.50 31.38
N GLU A 185 -5.72 -19.53 32.70
CA GLU A 185 -6.91 -18.97 33.35
C GLU A 185 -6.80 -17.46 33.59
N ASP A 186 -5.58 -16.93 33.72
CA ASP A 186 -5.31 -15.48 33.83
C ASP A 186 -4.72 -14.91 32.54
N SER A 187 -5.14 -13.70 32.17
CA SER A 187 -4.71 -13.06 30.92
C SER A 187 -3.22 -12.76 30.88
N ASN A 188 -2.64 -12.29 32.00
CA ASN A 188 -1.21 -11.99 32.06
C ASN A 188 -0.37 -13.26 32.09
N GLU A 189 -0.85 -14.31 32.76
CA GLU A 189 -0.20 -15.62 32.71
C GLU A 189 -0.18 -16.18 31.28
N CYS A 190 -1.29 -16.08 30.55
CA CYS A 190 -1.37 -16.51 29.14
C CYS A 190 -0.34 -15.77 28.28
N PHE A 191 -0.29 -14.44 28.41
CA PHE A 191 0.69 -13.61 27.71
C PHE A 191 2.13 -14.02 28.07
N GLN A 192 2.43 -14.11 29.37
CA GLN A 192 3.79 -14.40 29.83
C GLN A 192 4.24 -15.79 29.36
N ARG A 193 3.34 -16.79 29.39
CA ARG A 193 3.60 -18.12 28.85
C ARG A 193 3.94 -18.06 27.36
N THR A 194 3.18 -17.30 26.56
CA THR A 194 3.49 -17.09 25.14
C THR A 194 4.90 -16.53 24.95
N ILE A 195 5.27 -15.50 25.71
CA ILE A 195 6.60 -14.88 25.63
C ILE A 195 7.70 -15.86 26.07
N ASP A 196 7.54 -16.55 27.20
CA ASP A 196 8.55 -17.46 27.73
C ASP A 196 8.89 -18.60 26.75
N VAL A 197 7.86 -19.14 26.08
CA VAL A 197 8.03 -20.20 25.07
C VAL A 197 8.73 -19.68 23.81
N VAL A 198 8.35 -18.51 23.33
CA VAL A 198 8.99 -17.91 22.15
C VAL A 198 10.45 -17.53 22.44
N GLU A 199 10.75 -17.02 23.63
CA GLU A 199 12.13 -16.70 24.03
C GLU A 199 12.97 -17.96 24.23
N ALA A 200 12.39 -19.07 24.75
CA ALA A 200 13.07 -20.36 24.79
C ALA A 200 13.41 -20.86 23.37
N ALA A 201 12.47 -20.76 22.42
CA ALA A 201 12.71 -21.08 21.02
C ALA A 201 13.80 -20.19 20.40
N ARG A 202 13.76 -18.87 20.65
CA ARG A 202 14.75 -17.90 20.16
C ARG A 202 16.15 -18.22 20.69
N ALA A 203 16.27 -18.51 21.99
CA ALA A 203 17.53 -18.90 22.61
C ALA A 203 18.08 -20.20 21.99
N PHE A 204 17.22 -21.21 21.82
CA PHE A 204 17.61 -22.47 21.21
C PHE A 204 18.13 -22.29 19.78
N VAL A 205 17.41 -21.55 18.94
CA VAL A 205 17.84 -21.22 17.57
C VAL A 205 19.20 -20.53 17.56
N ALA A 206 19.40 -19.54 18.44
CA ALA A 206 20.67 -18.81 18.53
C ALA A 206 21.85 -19.71 18.95
N GLU A 207 21.63 -20.69 19.82
CA GLU A 207 22.65 -21.65 20.25
C GLU A 207 23.00 -22.70 19.18
N HIS A 208 22.09 -22.95 18.23
CA HIS A 208 22.22 -23.98 17.20
C HIS A 208 22.55 -23.42 15.81
N SER A 209 23.09 -22.20 15.72
CA SER A 209 23.58 -21.65 14.45
C SER A 209 24.79 -22.46 13.94
N ILE A 210 24.58 -23.31 12.93
CA ILE A 210 25.58 -24.21 12.35
C ILE A 210 26.53 -23.45 11.42
N ASN A 211 26.01 -22.50 10.66
CA ASN A 211 26.76 -21.61 9.79
C ASN A 211 26.00 -20.28 9.69
N PRO A 212 26.30 -19.28 10.54
CA PRO A 212 25.82 -17.93 10.26
C PRO A 212 26.41 -17.55 8.90
N GLY A 213 25.55 -17.36 7.89
CA GLY A 213 25.99 -17.07 6.53
C GLY A 213 27.08 -16.00 6.47
N PRO A 214 27.97 -16.01 5.46
CA PRO A 214 29.05 -15.04 5.39
C PRO A 214 28.50 -13.61 5.40
N PRO A 215 29.29 -12.61 5.85
CA PRO A 215 28.85 -11.23 5.88
C PRO A 215 28.35 -10.78 4.51
N PRO A 216 27.45 -9.76 4.47
CA PRO A 216 26.86 -9.24 3.24
C PRO A 216 27.93 -9.06 2.17
N ARG A 217 27.71 -9.68 1.00
CA ARG A 217 28.74 -9.73 -0.05
C ARG A 217 28.71 -8.52 -0.99
N HIS A 218 27.66 -7.71 -0.94
CA HIS A 218 27.41 -6.66 -1.91
C HIS A 218 27.50 -5.28 -1.25
N ASP A 219 28.26 -4.39 -1.90
CA ASP A 219 28.21 -2.96 -1.60
C ASP A 219 26.80 -2.42 -1.85
N ASP A 220 26.46 -1.30 -1.20
CA ASP A 220 25.19 -0.62 -1.46
C ASP A 220 25.07 -0.23 -2.94
N MET A 221 23.92 -0.56 -3.51
CA MET A 221 23.62 -0.20 -4.90
C MET A 221 23.67 1.32 -5.07
N PRO A 222 24.38 1.84 -6.09
CA PRO A 222 24.36 3.25 -6.41
C PRO A 222 22.95 3.76 -6.66
N VAL A 223 22.67 4.99 -6.23
CA VAL A 223 21.31 5.56 -6.27
C VAL A 223 20.75 5.63 -7.69
N GLU A 224 21.57 5.98 -8.67
CA GLU A 224 21.17 6.04 -10.08
C GLU A 224 20.85 4.65 -10.66
N GLU A 225 21.55 3.62 -10.18
CA GLU A 225 21.29 2.23 -10.56
C GLU A 225 19.98 1.75 -9.94
N LEU A 226 19.74 2.05 -8.66
CA LEU A 226 18.48 1.75 -7.98
C LEU A 226 17.29 2.44 -8.65
N GLU A 227 17.40 3.72 -8.99
CA GLU A 227 16.34 4.45 -9.70
C GLU A 227 16.03 3.82 -11.07
N THR A 228 17.07 3.38 -11.78
CA THR A 228 16.93 2.70 -13.06
C THR A 228 16.24 1.33 -12.89
N LEU A 229 16.66 0.54 -11.89
CA LEU A 229 16.05 -0.74 -11.55
C LEU A 229 14.56 -0.57 -11.20
N LEU A 230 14.22 0.41 -10.37
CA LEU A 230 12.85 0.68 -9.95
C LEU A 230 11.93 1.00 -11.13
N LEU A 231 12.38 1.85 -12.05
CA LEU A 231 11.61 2.19 -13.26
C LEU A 231 11.35 0.97 -14.14
N HIS A 232 12.38 0.15 -14.40
CA HIS A 232 12.23 -1.06 -15.21
C HIS A 232 11.34 -2.10 -14.52
N LEU A 233 11.59 -2.39 -13.24
CA LEU A 233 10.82 -3.36 -12.48
C LEU A 233 9.35 -2.94 -12.39
N ARG A 234 9.06 -1.66 -12.12
CA ARG A 234 7.69 -1.15 -12.11
C ARG A 234 7.02 -1.29 -13.47
N GLY A 235 7.76 -1.00 -14.55
CA GLY A 235 7.31 -1.15 -15.92
C GLY A 235 6.86 -2.58 -16.21
N VAL A 236 7.72 -3.56 -15.90
CA VAL A 236 7.42 -4.98 -16.10
C VAL A 236 6.23 -5.42 -15.24
N LEU A 237 6.18 -5.05 -13.96
CA LEU A 237 5.10 -5.45 -13.04
C LEU A 237 3.75 -4.78 -13.33
N SER A 238 3.72 -3.72 -14.14
CA SER A 238 2.50 -2.96 -14.42
C SER A 238 1.73 -3.44 -15.68
N HIS A 239 2.18 -4.50 -16.35
CA HIS A 239 1.53 -5.02 -17.57
C HIS A 239 0.08 -5.49 -17.33
N SER A 240 -0.22 -6.06 -16.15
CA SER A 240 -1.57 -6.51 -15.76
C SER A 240 -2.37 -5.46 -14.97
N GLY A 241 -1.81 -4.27 -14.77
CA GLY A 241 -2.41 -3.15 -14.04
C GLY A 241 -1.36 -2.34 -13.27
N HIS A 242 -1.58 -1.02 -13.13
CA HIS A 242 -0.62 -0.14 -12.47
C HIS A 242 -0.32 -0.57 -11.03
N ARG A 243 0.96 -0.45 -10.66
CA ARG A 243 1.46 -0.79 -9.32
C ARG A 243 2.32 0.34 -8.76
N VAL A 244 2.47 0.35 -7.44
CA VAL A 244 3.52 1.11 -6.76
C VAL A 244 4.53 0.15 -6.16
N LEU A 245 5.79 0.57 -6.12
CA LEU A 245 6.88 -0.16 -5.49
C LEU A 245 7.27 0.47 -4.15
N ARG A 246 7.84 -0.34 -3.26
CA ARG A 246 8.50 0.10 -2.04
C ARG A 246 9.86 -0.59 -1.94
N VAL A 247 10.89 0.18 -1.62
CA VAL A 247 12.20 -0.36 -1.23
C VAL A 247 12.21 -0.55 0.29
N ASP A 248 12.71 -1.68 0.75
CA ASP A 248 12.83 -2.03 2.17
C ASP A 248 14.17 -2.74 2.43
N ASP A 249 15.02 -2.15 3.25
CA ASP A 249 16.40 -2.59 3.49
C ASP A 249 16.52 -3.61 4.64
N ARG A 250 15.45 -3.86 5.41
CA ARG A 250 15.46 -4.83 6.52
C ARG A 250 15.84 -6.24 6.08
N LEU A 251 15.63 -6.58 4.81
CA LEU A 251 16.00 -7.85 4.19
C LEU A 251 17.37 -7.83 3.50
N ARG A 252 18.21 -6.82 3.75
CA ARG A 252 19.52 -6.70 3.08
C ARG A 252 20.40 -7.92 3.29
N GLU A 253 20.52 -8.38 4.53
CA GLU A 253 21.34 -9.56 4.83
C GLU A 253 20.79 -10.86 4.22
N VAL A 254 19.47 -10.95 4.06
CA VAL A 254 18.82 -12.06 3.38
C VAL A 254 19.12 -12.01 1.89
N ALA A 255 18.93 -10.85 1.26
CA ALA A 255 19.16 -10.66 -0.17
C ALA A 255 20.63 -10.86 -0.56
N ASP A 256 21.57 -10.50 0.31
CA ASP A 256 23.01 -10.68 0.07
C ASP A 256 23.51 -12.10 0.41
N HIS A 257 22.62 -12.99 0.86
CA HIS A 257 22.99 -14.35 1.25
C HIS A 257 23.42 -15.17 0.02
N PRO A 258 24.54 -15.93 0.08
CA PRO A 258 25.03 -16.71 -1.08
C PRO A 258 24.08 -17.82 -1.54
N GLN A 259 23.17 -18.23 -0.66
CA GLN A 259 22.15 -19.23 -0.93
C GLN A 259 20.75 -18.58 -0.97
N LEU A 260 20.65 -17.36 -1.53
CA LEU A 260 19.38 -16.65 -1.70
C LEU A 260 18.32 -17.52 -2.38
N ASP A 261 18.69 -18.27 -3.42
CA ASP A 261 17.76 -19.17 -4.12
C ASP A 261 17.21 -20.27 -3.20
N THR A 262 18.02 -20.79 -2.27
CA THR A 262 17.58 -21.76 -1.25
C THR A 262 16.61 -21.13 -0.25
N ILE A 263 16.86 -19.89 0.17
CA ILE A 263 15.96 -19.14 1.07
C ILE A 263 14.61 -18.92 0.38
N VAL A 264 14.62 -18.47 -0.89
CA VAL A 264 13.39 -18.25 -1.68
C VAL A 264 12.64 -19.57 -1.91
N ALA A 265 13.36 -20.67 -2.15
CA ALA A 265 12.77 -22.00 -2.32
C ALA A 265 12.12 -22.55 -1.04
N GLY A 266 12.47 -22.04 0.13
CA GLY A 266 11.80 -22.34 1.40
C GLY A 266 10.34 -21.89 1.45
N GLY A 267 9.89 -21.08 0.48
CA GLY A 267 8.51 -20.64 0.38
C GLY A 267 8.11 -19.69 1.50
N VAL A 268 6.83 -19.68 1.84
CA VAL A 268 6.28 -18.86 2.93
C VAL A 268 6.49 -19.51 4.30
N SER A 269 6.65 -18.70 5.35
CA SER A 269 6.85 -19.23 6.70
C SER A 269 5.58 -19.77 7.37
N SER A 270 4.43 -19.20 7.02
CA SER A 270 3.12 -19.67 7.47
C SER A 270 2.07 -19.43 6.39
N ALA A 271 0.92 -20.10 6.53
CA ALA A 271 -0.20 -20.00 5.60
C ALA A 271 -0.69 -18.55 5.41
N ASP A 272 -0.76 -17.77 6.50
CA ASP A 272 -1.22 -16.38 6.48
C ASP A 272 -0.39 -15.45 5.58
N HIS A 273 0.88 -15.81 5.33
CA HIS A 273 1.79 -14.99 4.52
C HIS A 273 1.49 -15.14 3.02
N MET A 274 0.94 -16.29 2.60
CA MET A 274 0.70 -16.65 1.20
C MET A 274 -0.22 -15.66 0.47
N LEU A 275 -1.34 -15.29 1.12
CA LEU A 275 -2.35 -14.40 0.56
C LEU A 275 -1.82 -13.02 0.16
N ARG A 276 -0.68 -12.61 0.73
CA ARG A 276 -0.15 -11.24 0.58
C ARG A 276 1.09 -11.19 -0.29
N ILE A 277 2.00 -12.17 -0.15
CA ILE A 277 3.27 -12.17 -0.89
C ILE A 277 3.40 -13.28 -1.94
N LYS A 278 2.35 -14.11 -2.12
CA LYS A 278 2.32 -15.30 -3.00
C LYS A 278 3.20 -16.46 -2.47
N PRO A 279 3.10 -17.67 -3.05
CA PRO A 279 3.88 -18.83 -2.61
C PRO A 279 5.40 -18.65 -2.68
N LEU A 280 5.87 -17.86 -3.64
CA LEU A 280 7.30 -17.61 -3.88
C LEU A 280 7.55 -16.13 -4.13
N SER A 281 8.79 -15.70 -3.85
CA SER A 281 9.35 -14.40 -4.23
C SER A 281 10.34 -14.55 -5.39
N VAL A 282 10.76 -13.43 -6.00
CA VAL A 282 11.79 -13.44 -7.05
C VAL A 282 13.13 -13.04 -6.47
N ALA A 283 14.21 -13.74 -6.82
CA ALA A 283 15.58 -13.31 -6.58
C ALA A 283 16.12 -12.59 -7.83
N LEU A 284 16.61 -11.36 -7.68
CA LEU A 284 17.18 -10.55 -8.76
C LEU A 284 18.67 -10.32 -8.51
N SER A 285 19.50 -11.33 -8.80
CA SER A 285 20.95 -11.23 -8.67
C SER A 285 21.62 -10.39 -9.77
N ASP A 286 20.95 -10.19 -10.90
CA ASP A 286 21.36 -9.33 -12.00
C ASP A 286 20.24 -8.33 -12.29
N THR A 287 20.54 -7.04 -12.10
CA THR A 287 19.62 -5.91 -12.17
C THR A 287 19.55 -5.29 -13.57
N GLY A 288 20.23 -5.88 -14.57
CA GLY A 288 20.13 -5.47 -15.96
C GLY A 288 18.67 -5.56 -16.48
N PRO A 289 18.19 -4.58 -17.28
CA PRO A 289 16.79 -4.52 -17.72
C PRO A 289 16.25 -5.82 -18.34
N GLU A 290 17.00 -6.46 -19.23
CA GLU A 290 16.59 -7.73 -19.87
C GLU A 290 16.50 -8.88 -18.87
N LYS A 291 17.35 -8.86 -17.83
CA LYS A 291 17.41 -9.88 -16.79
C LYS A 291 16.26 -9.75 -15.81
N VAL A 292 15.93 -8.51 -15.44
CA VAL A 292 14.74 -8.19 -14.65
C VAL A 292 13.48 -8.66 -15.36
N SER A 293 13.32 -8.32 -16.64
CA SER A 293 12.17 -8.80 -17.44
C SER A 293 12.10 -10.33 -17.48
N ARG A 294 13.23 -10.99 -17.76
CA ARG A 294 13.29 -12.46 -17.82
C ARG A 294 12.94 -13.10 -16.48
N ALA A 295 13.45 -12.59 -15.36
CA ALA A 295 13.16 -13.13 -14.04
C ALA A 295 11.68 -13.02 -13.66
N VAL A 296 11.03 -11.90 -14.01
CA VAL A 296 9.58 -11.74 -13.81
C VAL A 296 8.77 -12.64 -14.74
N GLU A 297 9.19 -12.82 -16.00
CA GLU A 297 8.56 -13.76 -16.95
C GLU A 297 8.68 -15.22 -16.50
N GLU A 298 9.86 -15.62 -16.01
CA GLU A 298 10.12 -16.95 -15.44
C GLU A 298 9.23 -17.20 -14.23
N TYR A 299 9.12 -16.23 -13.31
CA TYR A 299 8.20 -16.30 -12.17
C TYR A 299 6.75 -16.43 -12.62
N THR A 300 6.32 -15.58 -13.56
CA THR A 300 4.94 -15.57 -14.09
C THR A 300 4.58 -16.92 -14.66
N SER A 301 5.45 -17.48 -15.50
CA SER A 301 5.27 -18.79 -16.12
C SER A 301 5.24 -19.92 -15.08
N ALA A 302 6.10 -19.84 -14.05
CA ALA A 302 6.13 -20.80 -12.95
C ALA A 302 4.85 -20.75 -12.12
N TYR A 303 4.34 -19.56 -11.81
CA TYR A 303 3.10 -19.35 -11.07
C TYR A 303 1.88 -19.85 -11.87
N GLU A 304 1.80 -19.55 -13.16
CA GLU A 304 0.72 -20.08 -14.02
C GLU A 304 0.75 -21.60 -14.10
N SER A 305 1.95 -22.19 -14.24
CA SER A 305 2.12 -23.64 -14.20
C SER A 305 1.71 -24.23 -12.85
N TYR A 306 2.02 -23.55 -11.75
CA TYR A 306 1.60 -23.92 -10.40
C TYR A 306 0.07 -23.91 -10.26
N VAL A 307 -0.61 -22.87 -10.77
CA VAL A 307 -2.08 -22.81 -10.78
C VAL A 307 -2.66 -23.95 -11.63
N GLN A 308 -2.08 -24.23 -12.79
CA GLN A 308 -2.56 -25.30 -13.68
C GLN A 308 -2.40 -26.69 -13.04
N ARG A 309 -1.27 -26.99 -12.40
CA ARG A 309 -1.06 -28.27 -11.70
C ARG A 309 -2.06 -28.51 -10.57
N ASN A 310 -2.58 -27.44 -9.98
CA ASN A 310 -3.52 -27.50 -8.86
C ASN A 310 -4.97 -27.19 -9.26
N ALA A 311 -5.28 -27.16 -10.57
CA ALA A 311 -6.60 -26.76 -11.07
C ALA A 311 -7.76 -27.59 -10.48
N ASP A 312 -7.53 -28.87 -10.19
CA ASP A 312 -8.52 -29.76 -9.57
C ASP A 312 -8.90 -29.35 -8.13
N SER A 313 -8.08 -28.54 -7.46
CA SER A 313 -8.35 -27.99 -6.11
C SER A 313 -8.95 -26.58 -6.15
N MET A 314 -9.17 -26.00 -7.34
CA MET A 314 -9.76 -24.67 -7.48
C MET A 314 -11.26 -24.71 -7.14
N PRO A 315 -11.77 -23.85 -6.25
CA PRO A 315 -13.20 -23.78 -5.98
C PRO A 315 -13.99 -23.34 -7.22
N GLU A 316 -15.22 -23.83 -7.35
CA GLU A 316 -16.10 -23.50 -8.47
C GLU A 316 -16.36 -21.98 -8.55
N GLY A 317 -16.27 -21.41 -9.76
CA GLY A 317 -16.50 -19.98 -9.98
C GLY A 317 -15.29 -19.07 -9.73
N TYR A 318 -14.14 -19.63 -9.33
CA TYR A 318 -12.90 -18.88 -9.14
C TYR A 318 -11.88 -19.15 -10.25
N SER A 319 -10.98 -18.19 -10.44
CA SER A 319 -9.86 -18.27 -11.38
C SER A 319 -8.55 -17.88 -10.69
N GLY A 320 -7.43 -18.25 -11.31
CA GLY A 320 -6.12 -17.87 -10.82
C GLY A 320 -5.97 -16.37 -10.58
N HIS A 321 -5.34 -16.00 -9.47
CA HIS A 321 -4.97 -14.60 -9.20
C HIS A 321 -3.93 -14.09 -10.20
N ASP A 322 -3.82 -12.76 -10.33
CA ASP A 322 -2.76 -12.07 -11.09
C ASP A 322 -1.38 -12.71 -10.83
N PRO A 323 -0.62 -13.11 -11.87
CA PRO A 323 0.58 -13.91 -11.71
C PRO A 323 1.85 -13.11 -11.39
N MET A 324 1.75 -11.79 -11.26
CA MET A 324 2.92 -10.93 -10.98
C MET A 324 3.48 -11.17 -9.56
N PRO A 325 4.82 -11.20 -9.38
CA PRO A 325 5.41 -11.36 -8.06
C PRO A 325 5.11 -10.14 -7.18
N ARG A 326 5.06 -10.37 -5.86
CA ARG A 326 4.82 -9.31 -4.85
C ARG A 326 6.10 -8.80 -4.20
N VAL A 327 7.16 -9.60 -4.24
CA VAL A 327 8.44 -9.36 -3.58
C VAL A 327 9.56 -9.75 -4.53
N ALA A 328 10.52 -8.85 -4.69
CA ALA A 328 11.81 -9.10 -5.33
C ALA A 328 12.93 -8.88 -4.31
N LEU A 329 13.74 -9.89 -4.04
CA LEU A 329 14.94 -9.78 -3.23
C LEU A 329 16.11 -9.41 -4.14
N VAL A 330 16.78 -8.31 -3.81
CA VAL A 330 17.81 -7.70 -4.66
C VAL A 330 19.07 -7.50 -3.82
N PRO A 331 20.18 -8.19 -4.14
CA PRO A 331 21.46 -7.94 -3.48
C PRO A 331 21.89 -6.49 -3.64
N GLY A 332 22.53 -5.91 -2.63
CA GLY A 332 22.87 -4.49 -2.64
C GLY A 332 21.70 -3.55 -2.28
N VAL A 333 20.50 -4.08 -2.01
CA VAL A 333 19.29 -3.30 -1.70
C VAL A 333 18.50 -3.89 -0.53
N GLY A 334 18.16 -5.19 -0.56
CA GLY A 334 17.20 -5.81 0.35
C GLY A 334 15.99 -6.31 -0.42
N ALA A 335 14.80 -5.78 -0.14
CA ALA A 335 13.57 -6.13 -0.83
C ALA A 335 12.96 -4.95 -1.59
N ILE A 336 12.41 -5.24 -2.76
CA ILE A 336 11.49 -4.36 -3.48
C ILE A 336 10.13 -5.04 -3.52
N THR A 337 9.13 -4.44 -2.88
CA THR A 337 7.77 -4.98 -2.81
C THR A 337 6.79 -4.15 -3.63
N THR A 338 5.67 -4.76 -4.04
CA THR A 338 4.69 -4.13 -4.93
C THR A 338 3.25 -4.29 -4.45
N GLY A 339 2.42 -3.28 -4.69
CA GLY A 339 1.02 -3.24 -4.28
C GLY A 339 0.15 -2.34 -5.16
N GLN A 340 -1.15 -2.30 -4.89
CA GLN A 340 -2.08 -1.36 -5.55
C GLN A 340 -2.03 0.04 -4.92
N ASN A 341 -1.35 0.20 -3.79
CA ASN A 341 -1.07 1.46 -3.12
C ASN A 341 0.11 1.25 -2.17
N ALA A 342 0.63 2.34 -1.58
CA ALA A 342 1.81 2.29 -0.72
C ALA A 342 1.60 1.44 0.54
N SER A 343 0.36 1.40 1.07
CA SER A 343 0.02 0.57 2.22
C SER A 343 0.11 -0.92 1.88
N ASP A 344 -0.41 -1.34 0.73
CA ASP A 344 -0.32 -2.74 0.29
C ASP A 344 1.14 -3.17 0.08
N ALA A 345 1.96 -2.30 -0.54
CA ALA A 345 3.38 -2.58 -0.73
C ALA A 345 4.14 -2.66 0.61
N LYS A 346 3.78 -1.82 1.59
CA LYS A 346 4.31 -1.89 2.96
C LYS A 346 3.93 -3.20 3.65
N VAL A 347 2.66 -3.60 3.61
CA VAL A 347 2.21 -4.88 4.19
C VAL A 347 2.97 -6.06 3.56
N ALA A 348 3.19 -6.03 2.24
CA ALA A 348 4.01 -7.05 1.58
C ALA A 348 5.46 -7.05 2.07
N ALA A 349 6.05 -5.88 2.33
CA ALA A 349 7.41 -5.78 2.89
C ALA A 349 7.49 -6.32 4.32
N ASP A 350 6.52 -5.96 5.18
CA ASP A 350 6.46 -6.45 6.55
C ASP A 350 6.39 -7.98 6.57
N ILE A 351 5.50 -8.58 5.76
CA ILE A 351 5.36 -10.04 5.66
C ILE A 351 6.62 -10.70 5.07
N ALA A 352 7.24 -10.08 4.06
CA ALA A 352 8.46 -10.60 3.45
C ALA A 352 9.62 -10.71 4.46
N VAL A 353 9.74 -9.74 5.38
CA VAL A 353 10.77 -9.75 6.43
C VAL A 353 10.70 -11.03 7.25
N HIS A 354 9.51 -11.39 7.69
CA HIS A 354 9.28 -12.60 8.49
C HIS A 354 9.48 -13.87 7.67
N THR A 355 8.86 -13.95 6.48
CA THR A 355 8.99 -15.12 5.61
C THR A 355 10.43 -15.48 5.31
N HIS A 356 11.20 -14.53 4.77
CA HIS A 356 12.56 -14.82 4.33
C HIS A 356 13.56 -14.80 5.50
N GLY A 357 13.25 -14.08 6.58
CA GLY A 357 14.01 -14.13 7.82
C GLY A 357 13.94 -15.50 8.49
N VAL A 358 12.75 -16.12 8.54
CA VAL A 358 12.57 -17.50 9.03
C VAL A 358 13.32 -18.48 8.14
N ALA A 359 13.13 -18.42 6.82
CA ALA A 359 13.80 -19.33 5.88
C ALA A 359 15.34 -19.24 5.97
N ARG A 360 15.90 -18.03 6.13
CA ARG A 360 17.33 -17.85 6.41
C ARG A 360 17.72 -18.45 7.76
N THR A 361 16.94 -18.20 8.81
CA THR A 361 17.24 -18.69 10.16
C THR A 361 17.29 -20.22 10.19
N VAL A 362 16.35 -20.88 9.50
CA VAL A 362 16.35 -22.33 9.29
C VAL A 362 17.61 -22.77 8.54
N LEU A 363 17.94 -22.09 7.43
CA LEU A 363 19.15 -22.39 6.65
C LEU A 363 20.43 -22.34 7.49
N ASP A 364 20.59 -21.28 8.27
CA ASP A 364 21.79 -21.01 9.06
C ASP A 364 21.89 -21.92 10.30
N SER A 365 20.76 -22.47 10.80
CA SER A 365 20.69 -23.21 12.07
C SER A 365 20.42 -24.71 11.92
N PHE A 366 19.65 -25.14 10.93
CA PHE A 366 19.15 -26.51 10.83
C PHE A 366 19.35 -27.15 9.45
N GLY A 367 19.72 -26.36 8.42
CA GLY A 367 19.88 -26.82 7.05
C GLY A 367 18.74 -26.36 6.14
N GLU A 368 18.49 -27.03 5.03
CA GLU A 368 17.54 -26.53 4.02
C GLU A 368 16.12 -26.36 4.57
N PRO A 369 15.47 -25.19 4.38
CA PRO A 369 14.07 -25.00 4.73
C PRO A 369 13.17 -25.86 3.85
N GLU A 370 12.10 -26.37 4.44
CA GLU A 370 11.11 -27.19 3.74
C GLU A 370 9.85 -26.35 3.47
N PRO A 371 9.45 -26.12 2.21
CA PRO A 371 8.19 -25.47 1.91
C PRO A 371 7.02 -26.43 2.12
N LEU A 372 5.82 -25.88 2.35
CA LEU A 372 4.58 -26.64 2.24
C LEU A 372 4.41 -27.17 0.80
N SER A 373 3.77 -28.33 0.66
CA SER A 373 3.50 -28.89 -0.67
C SER A 373 2.67 -27.93 -1.55
N ASP A 374 2.87 -28.00 -2.87
CA ASP A 374 2.13 -27.20 -3.86
C ASP A 374 0.61 -27.23 -3.60
N VAL A 375 0.04 -28.41 -3.33
CA VAL A 375 -1.41 -28.61 -3.16
C VAL A 375 -1.92 -27.96 -1.88
N GLU A 376 -1.20 -28.11 -0.75
CA GLU A 376 -1.63 -27.48 0.50
C GLU A 376 -1.49 -25.97 0.46
N THR A 377 -0.40 -25.47 -0.15
CA THR A 377 -0.22 -24.04 -0.43
C THR A 377 -1.39 -23.49 -1.28
N PHE A 378 -1.77 -24.22 -2.33
CA PHE A 378 -2.86 -23.80 -3.23
C PHE A 378 -4.21 -23.79 -2.55
N ARG A 379 -4.54 -24.84 -1.78
CA ARG A 379 -5.83 -24.92 -1.09
C ARG A 379 -6.02 -23.83 -0.05
N PHE A 380 -4.93 -23.31 0.53
CA PHE A 380 -4.98 -22.17 1.42
C PHE A 380 -5.20 -20.85 0.64
N ASP A 381 -4.43 -20.62 -0.42
CA ASP A 381 -4.56 -19.42 -1.27
C ASP A 381 -5.99 -19.26 -1.85
N TYR A 382 -6.62 -20.38 -2.20
CA TYR A 382 -7.98 -20.43 -2.74
C TYR A 382 -9.03 -20.91 -1.74
N LEU A 383 -8.80 -20.70 -0.44
CA LEU A 383 -9.80 -21.02 0.57
C LEU A 383 -11.05 -20.13 0.36
N PRO A 384 -12.28 -20.68 0.25
CA PRO A 384 -13.48 -19.91 -0.06
C PRO A 384 -13.71 -18.71 0.87
N MET A 385 -13.27 -18.83 2.12
CA MET A 385 -13.34 -17.78 3.13
C MET A 385 -12.43 -16.60 2.84
N GLU A 386 -11.18 -16.86 2.45
CA GLU A 386 -10.22 -15.84 2.08
C GLU A 386 -10.62 -15.16 0.77
N LEU A 387 -11.08 -15.96 -0.19
CA LEU A 387 -11.64 -15.47 -1.44
C LEU A 387 -12.89 -14.61 -1.23
N TYR A 388 -13.75 -14.98 -0.28
CA TYR A 388 -14.90 -14.16 0.10
C TYR A 388 -14.45 -12.80 0.65
N LYS A 389 -13.38 -12.72 1.46
CA LYS A 389 -12.84 -11.40 1.89
C LYS A 389 -12.45 -10.53 0.71
N LEU A 390 -11.86 -11.12 -0.33
CA LEU A 390 -11.52 -10.40 -1.56
C LEU A 390 -12.77 -9.89 -2.27
N SER A 391 -13.87 -10.66 -2.26
CA SER A 391 -15.17 -10.25 -2.84
C SER A 391 -15.86 -9.10 -2.09
N LEU A 392 -15.55 -8.90 -0.80
CA LEU A 392 -16.09 -7.81 0.01
C LEU A 392 -15.36 -6.47 -0.22
N LYS A 393 -14.16 -6.49 -0.83
CA LYS A 393 -13.42 -5.26 -1.11
C LYS A 393 -14.18 -4.44 -2.16
N PRO A 394 -14.32 -3.11 -1.97
CA PRO A 394 -14.86 -2.26 -3.00
C PRO A 394 -13.96 -2.34 -4.24
N ALA A 395 -14.54 -2.09 -5.42
CA ALA A 395 -13.77 -1.97 -6.65
C ALA A 395 -12.64 -0.94 -6.45
N PRO A 396 -11.42 -1.19 -6.98
CA PRO A 396 -10.34 -0.23 -6.89
C PRO A 396 -10.75 1.14 -7.44
N ALA A 397 -10.31 2.20 -6.79
CA ALA A 397 -10.52 3.57 -7.29
C ALA A 397 -9.82 3.76 -8.65
N GLU A 398 -10.28 4.71 -9.48
CA GLU A 398 -9.81 4.90 -10.87
C GLU A 398 -8.28 5.09 -10.97
N PHE A 399 -7.66 5.72 -9.97
CA PHE A 399 -6.22 5.98 -9.93
C PHE A 399 -5.46 5.07 -8.95
N ALA A 400 -6.08 4.00 -8.46
CA ALA A 400 -5.36 3.00 -7.67
C ALA A 400 -4.15 2.46 -8.46
N GLY A 401 -3.01 2.32 -7.78
CA GLY A 401 -1.74 1.90 -8.36
C GLY A 401 -1.02 2.97 -9.17
N ARG A 402 -1.64 4.13 -9.43
CA ARG A 402 -1.05 5.22 -10.20
C ARG A 402 -0.34 6.23 -9.31
N VAL A 403 0.71 6.81 -9.85
CA VAL A 403 1.57 7.81 -9.21
C VAL A 403 1.54 9.11 -9.99
N ALA A 404 1.23 10.22 -9.34
CA ALA A 404 1.23 11.53 -9.96
C ALA A 404 2.06 12.57 -9.19
N ILE A 405 2.75 13.43 -9.93
CA ILE A 405 3.45 14.60 -9.40
C ILE A 405 2.56 15.83 -9.60
N VAL A 406 2.36 16.64 -8.57
CA VAL A 406 1.65 17.93 -8.65
C VAL A 406 2.57 19.03 -8.14
N THR A 407 2.92 19.99 -9.02
CA THR A 407 3.70 21.18 -8.63
C THR A 407 2.82 22.38 -8.32
N GLY A 408 3.24 23.27 -7.42
CA GLY A 408 2.37 24.33 -6.92
C GLY A 408 1.19 23.77 -6.11
N ALA A 409 1.43 22.68 -5.37
CA ALA A 409 0.39 21.89 -4.71
C ALA A 409 -0.12 22.47 -3.39
N ALA A 410 0.56 23.44 -2.79
CA ALA A 410 0.21 23.96 -1.47
C ALA A 410 -1.07 24.81 -1.47
N ALA A 411 -1.48 25.35 -2.63
CA ALA A 411 -2.61 26.27 -2.73
C ALA A 411 -3.35 26.17 -4.07
N GLY A 412 -4.53 26.80 -4.12
CA GLY A 412 -5.31 27.06 -5.33
C GLY A 412 -5.58 25.81 -6.17
N ILE A 413 -5.34 25.93 -7.48
CA ILE A 413 -5.58 24.87 -8.46
C ILE A 413 -4.79 23.61 -8.13
N GLY A 414 -3.51 23.73 -7.76
CA GLY A 414 -2.67 22.57 -7.44
C GLY A 414 -3.17 21.81 -6.22
N ARG A 415 -3.59 22.54 -5.16
CA ARG A 415 -4.26 21.95 -4.00
C ARG A 415 -5.54 21.22 -4.39
N GLY A 416 -6.41 21.85 -5.19
CA GLY A 416 -7.65 21.25 -5.64
C GLY A 416 -7.43 19.95 -6.44
N ILE A 417 -6.43 19.95 -7.32
CA ILE A 417 -6.01 18.76 -8.09
C ILE A 417 -5.49 17.65 -7.17
N ALA A 418 -4.59 17.98 -6.24
CA ALA A 418 -4.02 17.01 -5.30
C ALA A 418 -5.11 16.31 -4.47
N LEU A 419 -6.03 17.08 -3.88
CA LEU A 419 -7.14 16.52 -3.11
C LEU A 419 -8.04 15.63 -3.96
N SER A 420 -8.28 15.99 -5.22
CA SER A 420 -9.14 15.21 -6.11
C SER A 420 -8.49 13.88 -6.53
N LEU A 421 -7.22 13.92 -6.93
CA LEU A 421 -6.46 12.71 -7.28
C LEU A 421 -6.31 11.76 -6.09
N ALA A 422 -6.08 12.29 -4.89
CA ALA A 422 -5.98 11.48 -3.67
C ALA A 422 -7.30 10.76 -3.35
N ARG A 423 -8.44 11.46 -3.46
CA ARG A 423 -9.78 10.83 -3.32
C ARG A 423 -10.01 9.71 -4.34
N SER A 424 -9.38 9.82 -5.50
CA SER A 424 -9.44 8.80 -6.55
C SER A 424 -8.38 7.69 -6.40
N GLY A 425 -7.66 7.64 -5.27
CA GLY A 425 -6.71 6.58 -4.90
C GLY A 425 -5.30 6.74 -5.45
N CYS A 426 -4.95 7.90 -6.02
CA CYS A 426 -3.63 8.15 -6.58
C CYS A 426 -2.57 8.33 -5.48
N SER A 427 -1.38 7.74 -5.66
CA SER A 427 -0.20 8.06 -4.86
C SER A 427 0.43 9.35 -5.37
N LEU A 428 0.74 10.30 -4.47
CA LEU A 428 1.09 11.67 -4.88
C LEU A 428 2.48 12.09 -4.39
N VAL A 429 3.20 12.78 -5.26
CA VAL A 429 4.31 13.67 -4.86
C VAL A 429 3.83 15.11 -5.00
N LEU A 430 3.77 15.82 -3.88
CA LEU A 430 3.30 17.20 -3.80
C LEU A 430 4.51 18.12 -3.67
N ALA A 431 4.70 19.02 -4.64
CA ALA A 431 5.87 19.89 -4.65
C ALA A 431 5.47 21.37 -4.66
N ASP A 432 6.06 22.15 -3.76
CA ASP A 432 5.79 23.58 -3.62
C ASP A 432 6.95 24.30 -2.91
N LEU A 433 6.97 25.63 -2.96
CA LEU A 433 7.87 26.46 -2.15
C LEU A 433 7.42 26.53 -0.69
N ASP A 434 6.11 26.40 -0.43
CA ASP A 434 5.56 26.50 0.91
C ASP A 434 5.40 25.14 1.59
N ALA A 435 6.32 24.85 2.51
CA ALA A 435 6.27 23.66 3.36
C ALA A 435 4.98 23.56 4.19
N SER A 436 4.54 24.67 4.79
CA SER A 436 3.38 24.65 5.69
C SER A 436 2.09 24.31 4.95
N GLY A 437 1.89 24.88 3.75
CA GLY A 437 0.76 24.53 2.91
C GLY A 437 0.82 23.09 2.36
N LEU A 438 2.02 22.54 2.12
CA LEU A 438 2.17 21.12 1.78
C LEU A 438 1.71 20.21 2.93
N ASP A 439 2.13 20.51 4.16
CA ASP A 439 1.74 19.76 5.37
C ASP A 439 0.22 19.80 5.59
N GLU A 440 -0.41 20.96 5.41
CA GLU A 440 -1.87 21.12 5.50
C GLU A 440 -2.61 20.27 4.46
N VAL A 441 -2.11 20.24 3.22
CA VAL A 441 -2.70 19.41 2.15
C VAL A 441 -2.52 17.94 2.43
N ALA A 442 -1.33 17.52 2.90
CA ALA A 442 -1.06 16.14 3.28
C ALA A 442 -1.98 15.67 4.41
N SER A 443 -2.12 16.45 5.48
CA SER A 443 -3.06 16.16 6.58
C SER A 443 -4.49 16.04 6.06
N THR A 444 -4.94 16.98 5.22
CA THR A 444 -6.29 16.94 4.64
C THR A 444 -6.54 15.66 3.84
N ILE A 445 -5.54 15.17 3.13
CA ILE A 445 -5.63 13.91 2.37
C ILE A 445 -5.75 12.71 3.30
N ILE A 446 -4.90 12.63 4.32
CA ILE A 446 -4.87 11.53 5.30
C ILE A 446 -6.17 11.50 6.09
N ASP A 447 -6.64 12.65 6.58
CA ASP A 447 -7.89 12.78 7.35
C ASP A 447 -9.12 12.38 6.53
N ALA A 448 -9.07 12.55 5.21
CA ALA A 448 -10.11 12.12 4.28
C ALA A 448 -10.00 10.62 3.88
N GLY A 449 -9.03 9.88 4.43
CA GLY A 449 -8.77 8.47 4.11
C GLY A 449 -8.09 8.24 2.76
N GLY A 450 -7.48 9.27 2.17
CA GLY A 450 -6.69 9.15 0.96
C GLY A 450 -5.29 8.59 1.22
N PRO A 451 -4.55 8.15 0.18
CA PRO A 451 -3.17 7.69 0.34
C PRO A 451 -2.26 8.81 0.87
N GLU A 452 -1.39 8.49 1.82
CA GLU A 452 -0.40 9.43 2.35
C GLU A 452 0.51 9.95 1.21
N PRO A 453 0.53 11.27 0.94
CA PRO A 453 1.37 11.84 -0.10
C PRO A 453 2.81 12.06 0.40
N VAL A 454 3.77 12.09 -0.52
CA VAL A 454 5.14 12.53 -0.23
C VAL A 454 5.27 14.00 -0.60
N THR A 455 5.69 14.83 0.34
CA THR A 455 5.87 16.28 0.14
C THR A 455 7.32 16.63 -0.16
N LEU A 456 7.55 17.53 -1.13
CA LEU A 456 8.87 18.05 -1.44
C LEU A 456 8.84 19.58 -1.51
N THR A 457 9.49 20.22 -0.53
CA THR A 457 9.62 21.68 -0.49
C THR A 457 10.81 22.13 -1.34
N GLY A 458 10.61 23.08 -2.25
CA GLY A 458 11.69 23.68 -3.01
C GLY A 458 11.24 24.53 -4.19
N ASP A 459 12.17 25.34 -4.71
CA ASP A 459 11.93 26.19 -5.88
C ASP A 459 12.02 25.37 -7.17
N GLN A 460 10.90 25.20 -7.87
CA GLN A 460 10.84 24.46 -9.12
C GLN A 460 11.56 25.15 -10.29
N SER A 461 11.98 26.41 -10.16
CA SER A 461 12.88 27.04 -11.13
C SER A 461 14.33 26.52 -11.05
N ASP A 462 14.71 25.88 -9.93
CA ASP A 462 15.99 25.18 -9.79
C ASP A 462 15.91 23.75 -10.38
N SER A 463 16.76 23.48 -11.37
CA SER A 463 16.84 22.17 -12.02
C SER A 463 17.23 21.02 -11.06
N SER A 464 17.91 21.31 -9.96
CA SER A 464 18.23 20.31 -8.93
C SER A 464 16.98 19.89 -8.15
N VAL A 465 16.11 20.84 -7.80
CA VAL A 465 14.82 20.59 -7.14
C VAL A 465 13.89 19.81 -8.06
N VAL A 466 13.85 20.16 -9.35
CA VAL A 466 13.06 19.40 -10.35
C VAL A 466 13.52 17.95 -10.44
N ARG A 467 14.83 17.71 -10.48
CA ARG A 467 15.40 16.34 -10.49
C ARG A 467 15.00 15.59 -9.23
N SER A 468 15.13 16.22 -8.07
CA SER A 468 14.72 15.62 -6.79
C SER A 468 13.21 15.34 -6.74
N THR A 469 12.37 16.16 -7.38
CA THR A 469 10.92 15.94 -7.46
C THR A 469 10.59 14.63 -8.20
N VAL A 470 11.22 14.40 -9.36
CA VAL A 470 11.02 13.15 -10.12
C VAL A 470 11.68 11.96 -9.41
N ALA A 471 12.90 12.12 -8.90
CA ALA A 471 13.59 11.09 -8.13
C ALA A 471 12.80 10.65 -6.89
N THR A 472 12.09 11.57 -6.24
CA THR A 472 11.22 11.25 -5.09
C THR A 472 10.09 10.29 -5.49
N ALA A 473 9.44 10.50 -6.63
CA ALA A 473 8.42 9.59 -7.14
C ALA A 473 9.01 8.20 -7.45
N ILE A 474 10.20 8.16 -8.05
CA ILE A 474 10.89 6.91 -8.37
C ILE A 474 11.23 6.14 -7.09
N ARG A 475 11.88 6.78 -6.12
CA ARG A 475 12.36 6.12 -4.90
C ARG A 475 11.22 5.67 -3.97
N HIS A 476 10.12 6.43 -3.90
CA HIS A 476 9.01 6.11 -3.01
C HIS A 476 7.95 5.19 -3.61
N PHE A 477 7.75 5.25 -4.93
CA PHE A 477 6.66 4.53 -5.60
C PHE A 477 7.11 3.70 -6.81
N GLY A 478 8.40 3.67 -7.12
CA GLY A 478 8.98 2.95 -8.25
C GLY A 478 8.93 3.70 -9.58
N GLY A 479 8.27 4.85 -9.67
CA GLY A 479 8.12 5.59 -10.92
C GLY A 479 6.99 6.62 -10.89
N LEU A 480 6.41 6.90 -12.06
CA LEU A 480 5.32 7.87 -12.22
C LEU A 480 4.43 7.51 -13.42
N ASP A 481 3.18 7.96 -13.41
CA ASP A 481 2.24 7.84 -14.52
C ASP A 481 1.70 9.19 -14.99
N GLY A 482 1.64 10.17 -14.08
CA GLY A 482 1.06 11.49 -14.31
C GLY A 482 1.91 12.64 -13.79
N VAL A 483 1.91 13.76 -14.49
CA VAL A 483 2.54 14.99 -14.01
C VAL A 483 1.65 16.19 -14.29
N VAL A 484 1.40 16.98 -13.25
CA VAL A 484 0.64 18.23 -13.32
C VAL A 484 1.60 19.40 -13.11
N MET A 485 1.85 20.13 -14.19
CA MET A 485 2.72 21.31 -14.20
C MET A 485 1.89 22.54 -13.89
N ASN A 486 1.72 22.81 -12.59
CA ASN A 486 0.87 23.89 -12.10
C ASN A 486 1.64 25.03 -11.41
N ALA A 487 2.89 24.82 -10.99
CA ALA A 487 3.73 25.90 -10.47
C ALA A 487 3.77 27.11 -11.43
N GLY A 488 3.57 28.32 -10.87
CA GLY A 488 3.55 29.54 -11.66
C GLY A 488 3.23 30.81 -10.87
N ILE A 489 3.62 31.96 -11.43
CA ILE A 489 3.37 33.30 -10.87
C ILE A 489 2.74 34.24 -11.90
N GLY A 490 1.84 35.11 -11.46
CA GLY A 490 1.25 36.18 -12.27
C GLY A 490 2.09 37.45 -12.21
N VAL A 491 2.92 37.68 -13.22
CA VAL A 491 3.74 38.90 -13.30
C VAL A 491 3.00 39.98 -14.10
N THR A 492 2.73 41.11 -13.45
CA THR A 492 2.13 42.31 -14.05
C THR A 492 3.17 43.40 -14.35
N GLY A 493 2.89 44.20 -15.39
CA GLY A 493 3.70 45.34 -15.81
C GLY A 493 3.53 45.67 -17.29
N SER A 494 3.57 46.97 -17.63
CA SER A 494 3.62 47.39 -19.04
C SER A 494 4.96 47.00 -19.65
N LEU A 495 5.01 46.69 -20.95
CA LEU A 495 6.26 46.23 -21.59
C LEU A 495 7.40 47.26 -21.52
N ALA A 496 7.08 48.56 -21.44
CA ALA A 496 8.07 49.62 -21.35
C ALA A 496 8.66 49.77 -19.93
N GLU A 497 7.94 49.33 -18.90
CA GLU A 497 8.32 49.48 -17.49
C GLU A 497 8.69 48.15 -16.84
N LEU A 498 8.47 47.03 -17.54
CA LEU A 498 8.81 45.71 -17.06
C LEU A 498 10.33 45.55 -17.00
N THR A 499 10.84 45.31 -15.79
CA THR A 499 12.26 45.05 -15.55
C THR A 499 12.68 43.68 -16.09
N ASP A 500 13.93 43.57 -16.54
CA ASP A 500 14.54 42.31 -16.94
C ASP A 500 14.42 41.21 -15.87
N GLU A 501 14.52 41.56 -14.59
CA GLU A 501 14.43 40.61 -13.47
C GLU A 501 13.04 39.97 -13.40
N LYS A 502 11.97 40.79 -13.45
CA LYS A 502 10.58 40.30 -13.51
C LYS A 502 10.31 39.48 -14.76
N TRP A 503 10.87 39.86 -15.90
CA TRP A 503 10.77 39.10 -17.15
C TRP A 503 11.40 37.71 -17.01
N ARG A 504 12.65 37.64 -16.52
CA ARG A 504 13.36 36.38 -16.28
C ARG A 504 12.60 35.51 -15.27
N ALA A 505 12.20 36.07 -14.14
CA ALA A 505 11.42 35.34 -13.13
C ALA A 505 10.13 34.72 -13.71
N ALA A 506 9.39 35.45 -14.54
CA ALA A 506 8.20 34.92 -15.20
C ALA A 506 8.53 33.74 -16.13
N LEU A 507 9.59 33.84 -16.93
CA LEU A 507 10.00 32.75 -17.82
C LEU A 507 10.56 31.56 -17.03
N ASP A 508 11.41 31.80 -16.04
CA ASP A 508 12.06 30.75 -15.27
C ASP A 508 11.05 29.92 -14.49
N ILE A 509 10.10 30.58 -13.83
CA ILE A 509 9.08 29.92 -12.99
C ILE A 509 7.95 29.33 -13.83
N ASN A 510 7.44 30.02 -14.86
CA ASN A 510 6.27 29.53 -15.61
C ASN A 510 6.63 28.64 -16.81
N LEU A 511 7.85 28.70 -17.35
CA LEU A 511 8.21 28.01 -18.59
C LEU A 511 9.46 27.12 -18.42
N THR A 512 10.57 27.66 -17.94
CA THR A 512 11.83 26.91 -17.81
C THR A 512 11.67 25.74 -16.82
N SER A 513 11.00 25.96 -15.69
CA SER A 513 10.64 24.92 -14.73
C SER A 513 9.81 23.79 -15.37
N ALA A 514 8.78 24.13 -16.15
CA ALA A 514 7.92 23.18 -16.85
C ALA A 514 8.70 22.39 -17.90
N PHE A 515 9.64 23.03 -18.61
CA PHE A 515 10.56 22.33 -19.51
C PHE A 515 11.44 21.33 -18.76
N ALA A 516 12.08 21.75 -17.67
CA ALA A 516 12.94 20.87 -16.88
C ALA A 516 12.15 19.65 -16.37
N LEU A 517 10.95 19.89 -15.84
CA LEU A 517 10.09 18.82 -15.32
C LEU A 517 9.60 17.91 -16.46
N THR A 518 9.23 18.46 -17.62
CA THR A 518 8.90 17.68 -18.83
C THR A 518 10.05 16.75 -19.20
N ARG A 519 11.28 17.27 -19.26
CA ARG A 519 12.47 16.52 -19.66
C ARG A 519 12.74 15.35 -18.71
N GLU A 520 12.79 15.60 -17.40
CA GLU A 520 13.08 14.54 -16.44
C GLU A 520 11.93 13.51 -16.37
N SER A 521 10.67 13.96 -16.45
CA SER A 521 9.52 13.06 -16.45
C SER A 521 9.48 12.17 -17.70
N MET A 522 9.74 12.73 -18.88
CA MET A 522 9.76 11.95 -20.12
C MET A 522 10.86 10.88 -20.11
N ARG A 523 12.04 11.19 -19.57
CA ARG A 523 13.12 10.20 -19.42
C ARG A 523 12.67 9.02 -18.55
N ALA A 524 12.10 9.30 -17.38
CA ALA A 524 11.62 8.27 -16.47
C ALA A 524 10.48 7.43 -17.10
N LEU A 525 9.49 8.08 -17.72
CA LEU A 525 8.38 7.39 -18.40
C LEU A 525 8.84 6.53 -19.58
N GLN A 526 9.87 6.96 -20.32
CA GLN A 526 10.46 6.18 -21.42
C GLN A 526 11.17 4.92 -20.93
N VAL A 527 11.92 5.01 -19.83
CA VAL A 527 12.57 3.85 -19.20
C VAL A 527 11.53 2.88 -18.64
N GLN A 528 10.49 3.39 -17.99
CA GLN A 528 9.40 2.58 -17.43
C GLN A 528 8.57 1.87 -18.51
N GLY A 529 8.40 2.48 -19.69
CA GLY A 529 7.83 1.80 -20.86
C GLY A 529 6.31 1.57 -20.85
N ILE A 530 5.56 2.12 -19.89
CA ILE A 530 4.09 1.94 -19.77
C ILE A 530 3.28 3.17 -20.18
N GLY A 531 3.90 4.14 -20.86
CA GLY A 531 3.28 5.42 -21.22
C GLY A 531 3.14 6.37 -20.04
N GLY A 532 2.31 7.41 -20.19
CA GLY A 532 2.04 8.39 -19.13
C GLY A 532 1.23 9.59 -19.63
N SER A 533 0.91 10.51 -18.73
CA SER A 533 0.18 11.74 -19.07
C SER A 533 0.77 12.99 -18.40
N LEU A 534 1.15 13.96 -19.22
CA LEU A 534 1.63 15.27 -18.78
C LEU A 534 0.51 16.29 -18.97
N VAL A 535 0.12 16.98 -17.91
CA VAL A 535 -0.94 18.00 -17.92
C VAL A 535 -0.35 19.34 -17.53
N PHE A 536 -0.38 20.27 -18.47
CA PHE A 536 0.12 21.63 -18.28
C PHE A 536 -1.04 22.54 -17.87
N VAL A 537 -0.91 23.24 -16.74
CA VAL A 537 -1.87 24.27 -16.34
C VAL A 537 -1.50 25.58 -17.03
N ALA A 538 -2.08 25.78 -18.21
CA ALA A 538 -1.90 26.98 -19.02
C ALA A 538 -2.71 28.15 -18.44
N SER A 539 -3.11 29.10 -19.29
CA SER A 539 -3.96 30.22 -18.86
C SER A 539 -4.68 30.80 -20.06
N LYS A 540 -5.84 31.42 -19.83
CA LYS A 540 -6.56 32.21 -20.83
C LYS A 540 -5.64 33.20 -21.56
N ASN A 541 -4.61 33.70 -20.87
CA ASN A 541 -3.59 34.60 -21.41
C ASN A 541 -2.71 33.99 -22.52
N SER A 542 -2.68 32.66 -22.69
CA SER A 542 -1.99 31.98 -23.79
C SER A 542 -2.64 32.27 -25.15
N PHE A 543 -3.95 32.49 -25.19
CA PHE A 543 -4.73 32.71 -26.42
C PHE A 543 -5.34 34.10 -26.52
N SER A 544 -5.69 34.68 -25.37
CA SER A 544 -6.31 36.00 -25.27
C SER A 544 -5.58 36.83 -24.21
N PRO A 545 -4.40 37.38 -24.54
CA PRO A 545 -3.61 38.14 -23.58
C PRO A 545 -4.31 39.44 -23.17
N GLY A 546 -4.08 39.88 -21.94
CA GLY A 546 -4.45 41.21 -21.45
C GLY A 546 -3.28 42.18 -21.50
N ALA A 547 -3.56 43.48 -21.65
CA ALA A 547 -2.55 44.51 -21.42
C ALA A 547 -1.98 44.39 -20.00
N ASN A 548 -0.70 44.74 -19.83
CA ASN A 548 0.09 44.64 -18.59
C ASN A 548 0.39 43.21 -18.09
N PHE A 549 0.15 42.17 -18.90
CA PHE A 549 0.51 40.78 -18.57
C PHE A 549 1.58 40.21 -19.52
N GLY A 550 2.43 41.05 -20.12
CA GLY A 550 3.33 40.66 -21.20
C GLY A 550 4.19 39.43 -20.89
N ALA A 551 4.94 39.45 -19.78
CA ALA A 551 5.80 38.33 -19.38
C ALA A 551 5.00 37.06 -19.07
N TYR A 552 3.91 37.20 -18.33
CA TYR A 552 3.02 36.08 -17.98
C TYR A 552 2.41 35.44 -19.23
N SER A 553 1.81 36.23 -20.11
CA SER A 553 1.22 35.79 -21.38
C SER A 553 2.24 35.10 -22.26
N VAL A 554 3.44 35.67 -22.43
CA VAL A 554 4.51 35.04 -23.22
C VAL A 554 4.93 33.70 -22.60
N SER A 555 5.14 33.64 -21.28
CA SER A 555 5.52 32.39 -20.62
C SER A 555 4.46 31.29 -20.75
N LYS A 556 3.17 31.63 -20.60
CA LYS A 556 2.05 30.67 -20.70
C LYS A 556 1.75 30.27 -22.15
N ALA A 557 1.97 31.16 -23.13
CA ALA A 557 1.93 30.80 -24.54
C ALA A 557 3.09 29.85 -24.91
N GLY A 558 4.29 30.14 -24.41
CA GLY A 558 5.46 29.24 -24.53
C GLY A 558 5.20 27.86 -23.93
N MET A 559 4.53 27.80 -22.77
CA MET A 559 4.14 26.54 -22.13
C MET A 559 3.20 25.69 -23.00
N VAL A 560 2.22 26.32 -23.66
CA VAL A 560 1.33 25.62 -24.60
C VAL A 560 2.12 25.05 -25.79
N GLN A 561 3.11 25.81 -26.29
CA GLN A 561 3.96 25.32 -27.37
C GLN A 561 4.87 24.18 -26.92
N LEU A 562 5.45 24.28 -25.72
CA LEU A 562 6.22 23.20 -25.09
C LEU A 562 5.38 21.92 -24.97
N MET A 563 4.14 22.02 -24.49
CA MET A 563 3.21 20.90 -24.39
C MET A 563 3.00 20.21 -25.75
N ARG A 564 2.83 21.00 -26.83
CA ARG A 564 2.67 20.45 -28.19
C ARG A 564 3.92 19.70 -28.65
N ILE A 565 5.12 20.21 -28.34
CA ILE A 565 6.38 19.51 -28.64
C ILE A 565 6.47 18.21 -27.83
N ALA A 566 6.16 18.24 -26.54
CA ALA A 566 6.14 17.04 -25.69
C ALA A 566 5.15 15.99 -26.20
N ALA A 567 3.98 16.40 -26.73
CA ALA A 567 3.02 15.50 -27.35
C ALA A 567 3.58 14.81 -28.61
N LEU A 568 4.30 15.55 -29.45
CA LEU A 568 4.92 15.03 -30.67
C LEU A 568 6.07 14.06 -30.35
N GLU A 569 6.92 14.40 -29.39
CA GLU A 569 8.10 13.62 -29.02
C GLU A 569 7.74 12.40 -28.16
N GLY A 570 6.76 12.53 -27.25
CA GLY A 570 6.34 11.47 -26.33
C GLY A 570 5.39 10.43 -26.92
N GLY A 571 4.69 10.75 -28.03
CA GLY A 571 3.62 9.92 -28.57
C GLY A 571 4.03 8.49 -28.92
N LYS A 572 5.26 8.27 -29.43
CA LYS A 572 5.77 6.92 -29.75
C LYS A 572 5.98 6.04 -28.51
N SER A 573 6.18 6.66 -27.35
CA SER A 573 6.34 6.00 -26.06
C SER A 573 5.03 5.92 -25.28
N GLY A 574 3.88 6.24 -25.89
CA GLY A 574 2.58 6.28 -25.21
C GLY A 574 2.44 7.43 -24.21
N ILE A 575 3.34 8.41 -24.22
CA ILE A 575 3.28 9.59 -23.34
C ILE A 575 2.36 10.63 -23.99
N ARG A 576 1.26 10.93 -23.32
CA ARG A 576 0.30 11.97 -23.73
C ARG A 576 0.69 13.28 -23.07
N SER A 577 0.54 14.39 -23.80
CA SER A 577 0.75 15.73 -23.24
C SER A 577 -0.43 16.61 -23.63
N ASN A 578 -1.11 17.18 -22.64
CA ASN A 578 -2.27 18.04 -22.86
C ASN A 578 -2.19 19.26 -21.92
N ALA A 579 -3.02 20.27 -22.17
CA ALA A 579 -3.13 21.41 -21.27
C ALA A 579 -4.57 21.63 -20.82
N VAL A 580 -4.74 22.12 -19.60
CA VAL A 580 -5.97 22.80 -19.17
C VAL A 580 -5.77 24.30 -19.25
N ASN A 581 -6.80 25.01 -19.67
CA ASN A 581 -6.79 26.45 -19.89
C ASN A 581 -7.82 27.13 -18.98
N PRO A 582 -7.48 27.38 -17.70
CA PRO A 582 -8.36 28.03 -16.76
C PRO A 582 -8.38 29.56 -16.92
N ASP A 583 -9.50 30.17 -16.51
CA ASP A 583 -9.63 31.61 -16.31
C ASP A 583 -10.27 31.90 -14.95
N ALA A 584 -9.80 32.97 -14.30
CA ALA A 584 -10.45 33.56 -13.13
C ALA A 584 -10.84 32.58 -12.00
N VAL A 585 -9.91 31.71 -11.58
CA VAL A 585 -10.10 30.76 -10.46
C VAL A 585 -9.61 31.37 -9.15
N PHE A 586 -10.52 31.63 -8.21
CA PHE A 586 -10.23 32.39 -6.98
C PHE A 586 -10.06 31.54 -5.72
N ASP A 587 -10.75 30.41 -5.62
CA ASP A 587 -10.80 29.60 -4.41
C ASP A 587 -9.42 29.05 -4.02
N ASN A 588 -9.03 29.30 -2.77
CA ASN A 588 -7.75 28.91 -2.17
C ASN A 588 -6.49 29.42 -2.90
N SER A 589 -6.61 30.37 -3.84
CA SER A 589 -5.50 30.78 -4.70
C SER A 589 -4.76 32.01 -4.18
N ARG A 590 -3.47 31.83 -3.88
CA ARG A 590 -2.57 32.92 -3.46
C ARG A 590 -2.21 33.89 -4.58
N LEU A 591 -2.54 33.55 -5.83
CA LEU A 591 -2.31 34.42 -6.98
C LEU A 591 -3.07 35.75 -6.85
N TRP A 592 -4.21 35.75 -6.17
CA TRP A 592 -5.05 36.93 -5.97
C TRP A 592 -4.67 37.75 -4.75
N ASP A 593 -3.76 37.23 -3.93
CA ASP A 593 -3.20 37.97 -2.80
C ASP A 593 -2.20 39.01 -3.32
N SER A 594 -1.57 39.77 -2.43
CA SER A 594 -0.51 40.75 -2.77
C SER A 594 -0.92 41.93 -3.66
N GLY A 595 -2.22 42.29 -3.70
CA GLY A 595 -2.71 43.50 -4.36
C GLY A 595 -3.23 43.29 -5.79
N LEU A 596 -3.07 42.08 -6.37
CA LEU A 596 -3.53 41.81 -7.73
C LEU A 596 -5.06 41.90 -7.85
N ARG A 597 -5.79 41.44 -6.83
CA ARG A 597 -7.25 41.55 -6.79
C ARG A 597 -7.70 43.01 -6.83
N GLU A 598 -7.06 43.86 -6.03
CA GLU A 598 -7.31 45.28 -5.95
C GLU A 598 -6.96 46.00 -7.25
N GLU A 599 -5.80 45.71 -7.83
CA GLU A 599 -5.36 46.26 -9.12
C GLU A 599 -6.38 45.94 -10.22
N ARG A 600 -6.85 44.68 -10.28
CA ARG A 600 -7.79 44.23 -11.31
C ARG A 600 -9.19 44.77 -11.11
N ALA A 601 -9.65 44.87 -9.87
CA ALA A 601 -10.92 45.50 -9.55
C ALA A 601 -10.91 46.99 -9.93
N ALA A 602 -9.84 47.71 -9.61
CA ALA A 602 -9.65 49.10 -9.99
C ALA A 602 -9.62 49.29 -11.52
N ALA A 603 -8.91 48.42 -12.26
CA ALA A 603 -8.87 48.44 -13.72
C ALA A 603 -10.23 48.20 -14.40
N HIS A 604 -11.18 47.59 -13.67
CA HIS A 604 -12.55 47.36 -14.12
C HIS A 604 -13.59 48.30 -13.49
N GLY A 605 -13.17 49.22 -12.61
CA GLY A 605 -14.04 50.18 -11.95
C GLY A 605 -15.03 49.53 -10.96
N ILE A 606 -14.65 48.43 -10.31
CA ILE A 606 -15.49 47.67 -9.37
C ILE A 606 -14.77 47.47 -8.03
N ALA A 607 -15.50 47.01 -7.01
CA ALA A 607 -14.90 46.66 -5.72
C ALA A 607 -14.21 45.27 -5.77
N PRO A 608 -13.14 45.03 -4.97
CA PRO A 608 -12.39 43.75 -4.98
C PRO A 608 -13.22 42.50 -4.67
N ASP A 609 -14.25 42.63 -3.83
CA ASP A 609 -15.20 41.56 -3.48
C ASP A 609 -16.18 41.22 -4.62
N GLN A 610 -16.41 42.15 -5.54
CA GLN A 610 -17.25 41.95 -6.73
C GLN A 610 -16.50 41.33 -7.91
N LEU A 611 -15.16 41.21 -7.82
CA LEU A 611 -14.32 40.82 -8.94
C LEU A 611 -14.67 39.42 -9.49
N GLU A 612 -14.94 38.47 -8.61
CA GLU A 612 -15.28 37.10 -9.00
C GLU A 612 -16.62 37.04 -9.76
N ASP A 613 -17.65 37.72 -9.27
CA ASP A 613 -18.94 37.82 -9.95
C ASP A 613 -18.84 38.56 -11.28
N PHE A 614 -17.98 39.57 -11.37
CA PHE A 614 -17.70 40.26 -12.62
C PHE A 614 -17.06 39.34 -13.66
N TYR A 615 -16.09 38.49 -13.28
CA TYR A 615 -15.51 37.52 -14.22
C TYR A 615 -16.55 36.48 -14.65
N ALA A 616 -17.34 35.96 -13.71
CA ALA A 616 -18.43 35.05 -14.01
C ALA A 616 -19.44 35.68 -14.98
N SER A 617 -19.82 36.94 -14.79
CA SER A 617 -20.79 37.63 -15.65
C SER A 617 -20.26 37.89 -17.07
N ARG A 618 -18.95 37.79 -17.31
CA ARG A 618 -18.33 38.03 -18.62
C ARG A 618 -18.18 36.78 -19.48
N ASN A 619 -18.00 35.61 -18.88
CA ASN A 619 -17.94 34.38 -19.66
C ASN A 619 -19.32 34.02 -20.24
N ILE A 620 -19.37 33.12 -21.24
CA ILE A 620 -20.61 32.79 -21.96
C ILE A 620 -21.61 32.07 -21.06
N LEU A 621 -21.13 31.17 -20.20
CA LEU A 621 -21.97 30.35 -19.34
C LEU A 621 -22.51 31.07 -18.11
N LYS A 622 -22.00 32.28 -17.80
CA LYS A 622 -22.36 33.08 -16.62
C LYS A 622 -22.12 32.33 -15.31
N ARG A 623 -20.99 31.61 -15.23
CA ARG A 623 -20.64 30.77 -14.06
C ARG A 623 -19.26 31.11 -13.52
N ARG A 624 -19.10 30.99 -12.21
CA ARG A 624 -17.78 30.98 -11.56
C ARG A 624 -17.04 29.70 -11.96
N VAL A 625 -15.72 29.79 -12.09
CA VAL A 625 -14.84 28.65 -12.33
C VAL A 625 -14.06 28.38 -11.06
N THR A 626 -14.05 27.13 -10.62
CA THR A 626 -13.46 26.73 -9.34
C THR A 626 -12.26 25.80 -9.54
N THR A 627 -11.48 25.61 -8.48
CA THR A 627 -10.41 24.60 -8.47
C THR A 627 -10.94 23.19 -8.73
N ALA A 628 -12.17 22.88 -8.30
CA ALA A 628 -12.81 21.59 -8.55
C ALA A 628 -13.12 21.36 -10.03
N ASP A 629 -13.54 22.40 -10.77
CA ASP A 629 -13.77 22.31 -12.22
C ASP A 629 -12.46 21.99 -12.95
N VAL A 630 -11.36 22.65 -12.57
CA VAL A 630 -10.03 22.39 -13.14
C VAL A 630 -9.55 20.99 -12.77
N ALA A 631 -9.72 20.57 -11.52
CA ALA A 631 -9.33 19.25 -11.05
C ALA A 631 -10.02 18.13 -11.83
N ALA A 632 -11.33 18.24 -12.09
CA ALA A 632 -12.07 17.26 -12.88
C ALA A 632 -11.55 17.13 -14.32
N SER A 633 -11.17 18.25 -14.95
CA SER A 633 -10.54 18.24 -16.28
C SER A 633 -9.14 17.62 -16.26
N VAL A 634 -8.34 17.89 -15.22
CA VAL A 634 -7.01 17.30 -15.05
C VAL A 634 -7.09 15.79 -14.82
N GLU A 635 -8.00 15.32 -13.96
CA GLU A 635 -8.28 13.90 -13.75
C GLU A 635 -8.63 13.20 -15.07
N PHE A 636 -9.57 13.77 -15.86
CA PHE A 636 -9.90 13.21 -17.16
C PHE A 636 -8.68 13.12 -18.09
N LEU A 637 -7.82 14.14 -18.12
CA LEU A 637 -6.62 14.15 -18.95
C LEU A 637 -5.53 13.20 -18.45
N LEU A 638 -5.46 12.93 -17.15
CA LEU A 638 -4.54 11.95 -16.58
C LEU A 638 -5.04 10.50 -16.76
N SER A 639 -6.35 10.26 -16.78
CA SER A 639 -6.91 8.91 -16.86
C SER A 639 -7.00 8.34 -18.28
N ASP A 640 -7.25 7.04 -18.38
CA ASP A 640 -7.36 6.32 -19.66
C ASP A 640 -8.58 6.74 -20.48
N ARG A 641 -9.51 7.48 -19.86
CA ARG A 641 -10.66 8.11 -20.55
C ARG A 641 -10.22 9.09 -21.64
N SER A 642 -9.00 9.62 -21.55
CA SER A 642 -8.38 10.47 -22.57
C SER A 642 -7.23 9.77 -23.32
N SER A 643 -7.20 8.43 -23.35
CA SER A 643 -6.16 7.61 -24.01
C SER A 643 -5.97 7.87 -25.51
N ARG A 644 -6.92 8.56 -26.15
CA ARG A 644 -6.87 8.99 -27.57
C ARG A 644 -6.67 10.50 -27.74
N THR A 645 -6.28 11.20 -26.69
CA THR A 645 -6.12 12.66 -26.68
C THR A 645 -4.70 13.04 -26.25
N THR A 646 -3.97 13.71 -27.14
CA THR A 646 -2.66 14.33 -26.91
C THR A 646 -2.54 15.59 -27.77
N GLY A 647 -1.74 16.56 -27.34
CA GLY A 647 -1.59 17.87 -27.98
C GLY A 647 -2.80 18.80 -27.79
N SER A 648 -3.76 18.42 -26.95
CA SER A 648 -5.03 19.15 -26.79
C SER A 648 -4.93 20.23 -25.71
N VAL A 649 -5.75 21.27 -25.86
CA VAL A 649 -5.92 22.33 -24.86
C VAL A 649 -7.40 22.37 -24.48
N MET A 650 -7.72 21.94 -23.27
CA MET A 650 -9.07 21.92 -22.73
C MET A 650 -9.39 23.22 -21.99
N THR A 651 -10.38 23.98 -22.45
CA THR A 651 -10.82 25.20 -21.79
C THR A 651 -11.63 24.92 -20.53
N VAL A 652 -11.30 25.60 -19.44
CA VAL A 652 -12.02 25.56 -18.16
C VAL A 652 -12.24 27.00 -17.71
N ASP A 653 -13.03 27.76 -18.48
CA ASP A 653 -13.10 29.24 -18.36
C ASP A 653 -14.54 29.80 -18.43
N GLY A 654 -15.55 28.93 -18.44
CA GLY A 654 -16.95 29.33 -18.63
C GLY A 654 -17.28 29.84 -20.05
N GLY A 655 -16.39 29.61 -21.02
CA GLY A 655 -16.55 29.97 -22.42
C GLY A 655 -16.06 31.39 -22.74
N VAL A 656 -14.78 31.71 -22.50
CA VAL A 656 -14.22 33.00 -22.90
C VAL A 656 -13.90 32.97 -24.40
N ALA A 657 -14.77 33.54 -25.23
CA ALA A 657 -14.68 33.44 -26.70
C ALA A 657 -13.32 33.82 -27.29
N GLY A 658 -12.66 34.85 -26.74
CA GLY A 658 -11.34 35.27 -27.22
C GLY A 658 -10.23 34.24 -26.95
N ALA A 659 -10.46 33.32 -26.01
CA ALA A 659 -9.50 32.34 -25.52
C ALA A 659 -9.70 30.94 -26.09
N PHE A 660 -10.64 30.76 -27.03
CA PHE A 660 -10.86 29.49 -27.71
C PHE A 660 -9.56 29.04 -28.41
N PRO A 661 -9.04 27.85 -28.06
CA PRO A 661 -7.85 27.31 -28.70
C PRO A 661 -8.05 27.18 -30.21
N ARG A 662 -7.01 27.50 -30.98
CA ARG A 662 -6.98 27.42 -32.44
C ARG A 662 -5.92 26.45 -32.93
#